data_AF-E6UHM6-F1
#
_entry.id   AF-E6UHM6-F1
#
_cell.length_a   1.000
_cell.length_b   1.000
_cell.length_c   1.000
_cell.angle_alpha   90.00
_cell.angle_beta   90.00
_cell.angle_gamma   90.00
#
_symmetry.space_group_name_H-M   'P 1'
#
loop_
_entity.id
_entity.type
_entity.pdbx_description
1 polymer ?
#
loop_
_entity_poly.entity_id
_entity_poly.type
_entity_poly.pdbx_seq_one_letter_code
_entity_poly.pdbx_strand_id
1 'polypeptide(L)'
;MDKKDIDALCALFNELSEVHNEAELERSVENNIGIFGDHDITKLKIALYLLGERMLTVDAENRDALRARRIACLTDAEKAEMQKVEEIIDKNLLKYYFQPIISASTGDIYSYEALMRSAADPSITPFHILKYAGLNDRLDDIERATFFNILKIIESDKEKFGGKTVFINSIPNVCLGEADVEMISAILSKYSDMVVVELIESAEADEAQLIRLKDTFSSMDIKIAVDDYGTGYSNVSNLLRYKPDFVKIDRSLISEINCDSNKKHFVRDIIEFCHDNDILALAEGVETDMEMKTLIIMGIDLIQGYYTARPAPEPISAIPYEIRQEIRRFQQQRQDGEETHVYKVEGTERILLEKMKKHGYKCIRILATEDDGDISIVGNSSLETQVHIEIDSGFKGRVNLESANLSNTKNRPCIQLAEDCVVELSVLGDCKLQNGGIIVPESSELTFTGLGSLNIKVHDPSFYGIGAHLDERHGRISFSADVTFVIEAYGQFGTCIGSGLGGEIDIHRGIFNISMNCNNGVAIGSMTGNTDLDIRYCGIEVNCYSLKGTIVGSRDGTAELILHSMSLRCSVSGKETVCVGSLQGPTNVTIENSNFASDVRSDKMTVFGSLYNKSIVTVHNISMNIEAGGQEAYIIGGLNGNTVFDCTEADMKIVLNSGFNSITSAQGDDLVVGDGRYQIRVNGQNFRLIPEK
;
A
#
# COMPACT_ATOMS: atom_id res chain seq x y z
N MET A 1 -34.05 -11.91 -14.47
CA MET A 1 -35.38 -11.80 -15.10
C MET A 1 -35.38 -12.56 -16.41
N ASP A 2 -36.40 -13.40 -16.65
CA ASP A 2 -36.56 -14.03 -17.96
C ASP A 2 -37.08 -13.02 -19.00
N LYS A 3 -37.08 -13.40 -20.28
CA LYS A 3 -37.58 -12.53 -21.37
C LYS A 3 -39.05 -12.13 -21.19
N LYS A 4 -39.84 -12.98 -20.53
CA LYS A 4 -41.26 -12.79 -20.24
C LYS A 4 -41.47 -11.74 -19.15
N ASP A 5 -40.60 -11.69 -18.14
CA ASP A 5 -40.60 -10.67 -17.09
C ASP A 5 -40.21 -9.29 -17.64
N ILE A 6 -39.23 -9.26 -18.56
CA ILE A 6 -38.82 -8.02 -19.25
C ILE A 6 -39.92 -7.52 -20.18
N ASP A 7 -40.57 -8.40 -20.96
CA ASP A 7 -41.69 -8.03 -21.83
C ASP A 7 -42.90 -7.56 -21.00
N ALA A 8 -43.14 -8.13 -19.82
CA ALA A 8 -44.18 -7.70 -18.89
C ALA A 8 -43.87 -6.32 -18.25
N LEU A 9 -42.61 -6.05 -17.90
CA LEU A 9 -42.18 -4.73 -17.40
C LEU A 9 -42.27 -3.64 -18.46
N CYS A 10 -41.88 -3.94 -19.71
CA CYS A 10 -42.02 -3.02 -20.84
C CYS A 10 -43.50 -2.74 -21.17
N ALA A 11 -44.36 -3.75 -21.07
CA ALA A 11 -45.81 -3.58 -21.24
C ALA A 11 -46.41 -2.71 -20.12
N LEU A 12 -46.05 -2.97 -18.85
CA LEU A 12 -46.51 -2.19 -17.70
C LEU A 12 -46.03 -0.74 -17.76
N PHE A 13 -44.78 -0.52 -18.17
CA PHE A 13 -44.20 0.82 -18.29
C PHE A 13 -44.88 1.63 -19.41
N ASN A 14 -45.16 1.02 -20.57
CA ASN A 14 -45.91 1.66 -21.65
C ASN A 14 -47.35 1.96 -21.22
N GLU A 15 -48.02 1.03 -20.53
CA GLU A 15 -49.40 1.19 -20.07
C GLU A 15 -49.52 2.29 -19.00
N LEU A 16 -48.56 2.38 -18.07
CA LEU A 16 -48.51 3.45 -17.05
C LEU A 16 -48.10 4.82 -17.62
N SER A 17 -47.39 4.86 -18.76
CA SER A 17 -47.00 6.10 -19.42
C SER A 17 -48.14 6.82 -20.16
N GLU A 18 -49.24 6.11 -20.44
CA GLU A 18 -50.43 6.65 -21.12
C GLU A 18 -51.58 7.04 -20.15
N VAL A 19 -51.40 6.83 -18.84
CA VAL A 19 -52.44 7.14 -17.83
C VAL A 19 -52.41 8.63 -17.47
N HIS A 20 -53.56 9.30 -17.63
CA HIS A 20 -53.70 10.74 -17.36
C HIS A 20 -54.55 11.08 -16.12
N ASN A 21 -55.01 10.09 -15.34
CA ASN A 21 -55.69 10.33 -14.06
C ASN A 21 -55.44 9.24 -13.01
N GLU A 22 -55.63 9.62 -11.74
CA GLU A 22 -55.30 8.84 -10.54
C GLU A 22 -56.11 7.53 -10.40
N ALA A 23 -57.37 7.50 -10.86
CA ALA A 23 -58.25 6.34 -10.69
C ALA A 23 -57.96 5.18 -11.67
N GLU A 24 -57.43 5.49 -12.86
CA GLU A 24 -56.96 4.49 -13.83
C GLU A 24 -55.60 3.91 -13.44
N LEU A 25 -54.75 4.72 -12.79
CA LEU A 25 -53.44 4.30 -12.30
C LEU A 25 -53.57 3.28 -11.17
N GLU A 26 -54.44 3.54 -10.19
CA GLU A 26 -54.72 2.61 -9.08
C GLU A 26 -55.22 1.25 -9.58
N ARG A 27 -56.11 1.25 -10.58
CA ARG A 27 -56.66 0.02 -11.18
C ARG A 27 -55.62 -0.79 -11.95
N SER A 28 -54.70 -0.11 -12.64
CA SER A 28 -53.66 -0.75 -13.44
C SER A 28 -52.55 -1.34 -12.57
N VAL A 29 -52.24 -0.69 -11.44
CA VAL A 29 -51.31 -1.19 -10.43
C VAL A 29 -51.89 -2.40 -9.69
N GLU A 30 -53.15 -2.35 -9.25
CA GLU A 30 -53.81 -3.48 -8.55
C GLU A 30 -53.85 -4.77 -9.37
N ASN A 31 -54.06 -4.67 -10.70
CA ASN A 31 -54.14 -5.83 -11.58
C ASN A 31 -52.80 -6.54 -11.83
N ASN A 32 -51.66 -5.87 -11.56
CA ASN A 32 -50.34 -6.35 -11.96
C ASN A 32 -49.40 -6.71 -10.78
N ILE A 33 -49.83 -6.50 -9.53
CA ILE A 33 -49.06 -6.82 -8.30
C ILE A 33 -48.74 -8.33 -8.17
N GLY A 34 -49.47 -9.22 -8.84
CA GLY A 34 -49.29 -10.67 -8.76
C GLY A 34 -48.09 -11.26 -9.52
N ILE A 35 -47.31 -10.44 -10.24
CA ILE A 35 -46.36 -10.93 -11.27
C ILE A 35 -44.89 -10.97 -10.80
N PHE A 36 -44.47 -10.20 -9.79
CA PHE A 36 -43.05 -10.04 -9.42
C PHE A 36 -42.72 -10.55 -8.01
N GLY A 37 -41.62 -11.30 -7.87
CA GLY A 37 -41.13 -11.89 -6.60
C GLY A 37 -40.15 -11.00 -5.80
N ASP A 38 -39.92 -11.35 -4.53
CA ASP A 38 -39.45 -10.47 -3.43
C ASP A 38 -38.11 -9.72 -3.60
N HIS A 39 -37.15 -10.16 -4.42
CA HIS A 39 -35.80 -9.58 -4.42
C HIS A 39 -35.59 -8.35 -5.33
N ASP A 40 -36.45 -8.13 -6.33
CA ASP A 40 -36.42 -6.92 -7.20
C ASP A 40 -37.45 -5.86 -6.79
N ILE A 41 -38.31 -6.18 -5.82
CA ILE A 41 -39.43 -5.34 -5.37
C ILE A 41 -38.94 -4.06 -4.66
N THR A 42 -37.79 -4.08 -3.99
CA THR A 42 -37.30 -2.92 -3.22
C THR A 42 -36.86 -1.78 -4.13
N LYS A 43 -36.13 -2.07 -5.21
CA LYS A 43 -35.73 -1.05 -6.21
C LYS A 43 -36.91 -0.60 -7.06
N LEU A 44 -37.83 -1.51 -7.42
CA LEU A 44 -39.08 -1.16 -8.11
C LEU A 44 -40.01 -0.30 -7.24
N LYS A 45 -40.08 -0.55 -5.93
CA LYS A 45 -40.84 0.29 -4.98
C LYS A 45 -40.22 1.67 -4.80
N ILE A 46 -38.88 1.77 -4.81
CA ILE A 46 -38.18 3.07 -4.80
C ILE A 46 -38.45 3.82 -6.11
N ALA A 47 -38.35 3.15 -7.26
CA ALA A 47 -38.67 3.74 -8.55
C ALA A 47 -40.14 4.17 -8.67
N LEU A 48 -41.10 3.37 -8.18
CA LEU A 48 -42.52 3.74 -8.09
C LEU A 48 -42.77 4.86 -7.06
N TYR A 49 -42.05 4.88 -5.94
CA TYR A 49 -42.14 5.92 -4.92
C TYR A 49 -41.69 7.27 -5.47
N LEU A 50 -40.58 7.28 -6.22
CA LEU A 50 -40.03 8.44 -6.92
C LEU A 50 -40.88 8.82 -8.15
N LEU A 51 -41.45 7.86 -8.89
CA LEU A 51 -42.44 8.10 -9.96
C LEU A 51 -43.75 8.70 -9.44
N GLY A 52 -44.16 8.35 -8.22
CA GLY A 52 -45.29 8.98 -7.53
C GLY A 52 -45.03 10.44 -7.14
N GLU A 53 -43.78 10.80 -6.82
CA GLU A 53 -43.37 12.20 -6.66
C GLU A 53 -43.35 12.94 -8.01
N ARG A 54 -42.96 12.23 -9.08
CA ARG A 54 -42.88 12.71 -10.46
C ARG A 54 -44.20 13.25 -11.05
N MET A 55 -45.36 12.81 -10.54
CA MET A 55 -46.69 13.33 -10.96
C MET A 55 -47.12 14.60 -10.22
N LEU A 56 -46.35 15.08 -9.24
CA LEU A 56 -46.72 16.20 -8.37
C LEU A 56 -46.07 17.52 -8.81
N THR A 57 -46.51 18.03 -9.96
CA THR A 57 -46.36 19.45 -10.34
C THR A 57 -47.51 20.31 -9.81
N VAL A 58 -48.07 19.97 -8.65
CA VAL A 58 -49.24 20.66 -8.08
C VAL A 58 -48.90 21.25 -6.71
N ASP A 59 -49.33 22.51 -6.51
CA ASP A 59 -49.15 23.43 -5.38
C ASP A 59 -48.80 22.87 -3.99
N ALA A 60 -48.13 23.68 -3.15
CA ALA A 60 -47.72 23.34 -1.78
C ALA A 60 -48.86 22.79 -0.89
N GLU A 61 -50.10 23.24 -1.08
CA GLU A 61 -51.29 22.72 -0.40
C GLU A 61 -51.58 21.24 -0.72
N ASN A 62 -51.22 20.77 -1.92
CA ASN A 62 -51.35 19.36 -2.31
C ASN A 62 -50.25 18.48 -1.71
N ARG A 63 -49.04 18.99 -1.47
CA ARG A 63 -47.97 18.22 -0.81
C ARG A 63 -48.36 17.83 0.62
N ASP A 64 -48.87 18.76 1.40
CA ASP A 64 -49.27 18.49 2.78
C ASP A 64 -50.49 17.55 2.86
N ALA A 65 -51.45 17.69 1.93
CA ALA A 65 -52.59 16.79 1.83
C ALA A 65 -52.17 15.35 1.43
N LEU A 66 -51.26 15.20 0.47
CA LEU A 66 -50.72 13.89 0.10
C LEU A 66 -49.84 13.29 1.20
N ARG A 67 -49.01 14.08 1.88
CA ARG A 67 -48.24 13.64 3.06
C ARG A 67 -49.16 13.10 4.13
N ALA A 68 -50.21 13.85 4.50
CA ALA A 68 -51.21 13.41 5.47
C ALA A 68 -51.90 12.10 5.04
N ARG A 69 -52.21 11.95 3.74
CA ARG A 69 -52.81 10.73 3.18
C ARG A 69 -51.84 9.55 3.19
N ARG A 70 -50.56 9.77 2.88
CA ARG A 70 -49.49 8.75 2.89
C ARG A 70 -49.21 8.26 4.30
N ILE A 71 -49.12 9.17 5.28
CA ILE A 71 -48.99 8.86 6.71
C ILE A 71 -50.22 8.09 7.22
N ALA A 72 -51.43 8.46 6.75
CA ALA A 72 -52.66 7.76 7.12
C ALA A 72 -52.69 6.30 6.61
N CYS A 73 -52.07 6.03 5.45
CA CYS A 73 -51.97 4.69 4.85
C CYS A 73 -50.86 3.80 5.43
N LEU A 74 -49.99 4.32 6.31
CA LEU A 74 -48.94 3.51 6.93
C LEU A 74 -49.54 2.42 7.84
N THR A 75 -48.95 1.23 7.75
CA THR A 75 -49.26 0.13 8.67
C THR A 75 -48.82 0.45 10.10
N ASP A 76 -49.34 -0.26 11.09
CA ASP A 76 -48.92 -0.07 12.49
C ASP A 76 -47.42 -0.33 12.69
N ALA A 77 -46.84 -1.25 11.91
CA ALA A 77 -45.41 -1.52 11.91
C ALA A 77 -44.61 -0.31 11.37
N GLU A 78 -45.02 0.23 10.22
CA GLU A 78 -44.36 1.41 9.63
C GLU A 78 -44.51 2.66 10.50
N LYS A 79 -45.64 2.83 11.19
CA LYS A 79 -45.82 3.91 12.18
C LYS A 79 -44.87 3.77 13.36
N ALA A 80 -44.63 2.54 13.84
CA ALA A 80 -43.67 2.29 14.89
C ALA A 80 -42.22 2.55 14.43
N GLU A 81 -41.87 2.19 13.19
CA GLU A 81 -40.57 2.54 12.59
C GLU A 81 -40.40 4.05 12.46
N MET A 82 -41.44 4.75 11.98
CA MET A 82 -41.47 6.20 11.84
C MET A 82 -41.25 6.90 13.19
N GLN A 83 -41.91 6.47 14.26
CA GLN A 83 -41.69 6.99 15.62
C GLN A 83 -40.25 6.77 16.11
N LYS A 84 -39.66 5.61 15.81
CA LYS A 84 -38.24 5.36 16.14
C LYS A 84 -37.32 6.31 15.37
N VAL A 85 -37.60 6.58 14.09
CA VAL A 85 -36.82 7.54 13.30
C VAL A 85 -36.95 8.95 13.88
N GLU A 86 -38.14 9.39 14.28
CA GLU A 86 -38.32 10.68 14.97
C GLU A 86 -37.43 10.78 16.22
N GLU A 87 -37.42 9.75 17.07
CA GLU A 87 -36.56 9.71 18.26
C GLU A 87 -35.06 9.76 17.89
N ILE A 88 -34.65 9.05 16.83
CA ILE A 88 -33.28 9.05 16.35
C ILE A 88 -32.86 10.45 15.89
N ILE A 89 -33.72 11.17 15.16
CA ILE A 89 -33.43 12.52 14.68
C ILE A 89 -33.41 13.51 15.86
N ASP A 90 -34.44 13.51 16.70
CA ASP A 90 -34.60 14.46 17.81
C ASP A 90 -33.46 14.37 18.84
N LYS A 91 -32.93 13.16 19.07
CA LYS A 91 -31.83 12.92 20.00
C LYS A 91 -30.46 12.84 19.31
N ASN A 92 -30.38 13.07 18.00
CA ASN A 92 -29.19 12.89 17.17
C ASN A 92 -28.47 11.54 17.45
N LEU A 93 -29.23 10.45 17.44
CA LEU A 93 -28.73 9.07 17.64
C LEU A 93 -28.20 8.48 16.33
N LEU A 94 -27.45 9.28 15.58
CA LEU A 94 -26.77 8.88 14.36
C LEU A 94 -25.31 8.54 14.69
N LYS A 95 -24.82 7.45 14.10
CA LYS A 95 -23.40 7.08 14.10
C LYS A 95 -22.95 6.82 12.67
N TYR A 96 -21.64 6.80 12.43
CA TYR A 96 -21.08 6.65 11.09
C TYR A 96 -20.09 5.50 11.07
N TYR A 97 -20.18 4.68 10.02
CA TYR A 97 -19.16 3.69 9.70
C TYR A 97 -18.37 4.19 8.51
N PHE A 98 -17.09 3.86 8.44
CA PHE A 98 -16.17 4.28 7.41
C PHE A 98 -15.84 3.10 6.52
N GLN A 99 -16.14 3.22 5.23
CA GLN A 99 -15.73 2.23 4.23
C GLN A 99 -14.55 2.76 3.44
N PRO A 100 -13.43 2.02 3.34
CA PRO A 100 -12.26 2.52 2.62
C PRO A 100 -12.47 2.48 1.11
N ILE A 101 -11.98 3.52 0.45
CA ILE A 101 -11.86 3.65 -1.00
C ILE A 101 -10.38 3.39 -1.34
N ILE A 102 -10.12 2.44 -2.23
CA ILE A 102 -8.79 1.88 -2.47
C ILE A 102 -8.26 2.38 -3.81
N SER A 103 -6.97 2.73 -3.87
CA SER A 103 -6.31 2.98 -5.15
C SER A 103 -6.12 1.68 -5.92
N ALA A 104 -6.66 1.61 -7.13
CA ALA A 104 -6.47 0.49 -8.04
C ALA A 104 -5.01 0.33 -8.49
N SER A 105 -4.18 1.38 -8.33
CA SER A 105 -2.79 1.38 -8.73
C SER A 105 -1.83 0.80 -7.69
N THR A 106 -2.06 1.06 -6.40
CA THR A 106 -1.14 0.65 -5.32
C THR A 106 -1.73 -0.39 -4.37
N GLY A 107 -3.06 -0.49 -4.31
CA GLY A 107 -3.80 -1.26 -3.32
C GLY A 107 -3.86 -0.61 -1.93
N ASP A 108 -3.39 0.63 -1.79
CA ASP A 108 -3.48 1.37 -0.53
C ASP A 108 -4.81 2.13 -0.41
N ILE A 109 -5.19 2.47 0.83
CA ILE A 109 -6.37 3.28 1.10
C ILE A 109 -6.11 4.71 0.59
N TYR A 110 -6.98 5.15 -0.31
CA TYR A 110 -6.98 6.50 -0.87
C TYR A 110 -7.84 7.45 -0.01
N SER A 111 -9.01 7.01 0.41
CA SER A 111 -10.02 7.79 1.13
C SER A 111 -10.96 6.87 1.92
N TYR A 112 -11.89 7.44 2.67
CA TYR A 112 -13.00 6.73 3.29
C TYR A 112 -14.33 7.36 2.89
N GLU A 113 -15.40 6.57 2.82
CA GLU A 113 -16.77 7.08 2.75
C GLU A 113 -17.44 6.94 4.13
N ALA A 114 -18.06 8.03 4.60
CA ALA A 114 -18.81 8.04 5.84
C ALA A 114 -20.28 7.63 5.61
N LEU A 115 -20.64 6.46 6.12
CA LEU A 115 -21.96 5.85 5.93
C LEU A 115 -22.78 5.91 7.21
N MET A 116 -23.89 6.66 7.17
CA MET A 116 -24.81 6.84 8.29
C MET A 116 -25.39 5.50 8.78
N ARG A 117 -25.53 5.34 10.10
CA ARG A 117 -26.17 4.20 10.77
C ARG A 117 -26.96 4.70 11.99
N SER A 118 -28.03 3.98 12.33
CA SER A 118 -28.73 4.20 13.60
C SER A 118 -27.88 3.75 14.78
N ALA A 119 -27.69 4.63 15.77
CA ALA A 119 -27.06 4.29 17.05
C ALA A 119 -28.04 3.65 18.03
N ALA A 120 -29.35 3.94 17.89
CA ALA A 120 -30.40 3.46 18.78
C ALA A 120 -30.83 2.02 18.47
N ASP A 121 -31.02 1.70 17.18
CA ASP A 121 -31.59 0.44 16.72
C ASP A 121 -30.98 0.03 15.36
N PRO A 122 -30.14 -1.00 15.30
CA PRO A 122 -29.54 -1.48 14.05
C PRO A 122 -30.53 -1.96 12.98
N SER A 123 -31.78 -2.27 13.35
CA SER A 123 -32.82 -2.64 12.38
C SER A 123 -33.34 -1.44 11.57
N ILE A 124 -33.14 -0.22 12.08
CA ILE A 124 -33.43 1.02 11.36
C ILE A 124 -32.27 1.31 10.42
N THR A 125 -32.47 0.99 9.14
CA THR A 125 -31.51 1.20 8.07
C THR A 125 -31.48 2.68 7.65
N PRO A 126 -30.43 3.13 6.93
CA PRO A 126 -30.40 4.48 6.35
C PRO A 126 -31.61 4.76 5.45
N PHE A 127 -32.11 3.74 4.75
CA PHE A 127 -33.35 3.84 3.97
C PHE A 127 -34.55 4.21 4.81
N HIS A 128 -34.75 3.57 5.98
CA HIS A 128 -35.84 3.93 6.89
C HIS A 128 -35.70 5.37 7.38
N ILE A 129 -34.48 5.80 7.73
CA ILE A 129 -34.21 7.17 8.20
C ILE A 129 -34.60 8.18 7.12
N LEU A 130 -34.09 8.04 5.89
CA LEU A 130 -34.38 8.96 4.80
C LEU A 130 -35.88 8.94 4.39
N LYS A 131 -36.50 7.75 4.31
CA LYS A 131 -37.94 7.58 4.01
C LYS A 131 -38.79 8.37 5.00
N TYR A 132 -38.62 8.12 6.30
CA TYR A 132 -39.48 8.71 7.31
C TYR A 132 -39.12 10.17 7.63
N ALA A 133 -37.85 10.57 7.50
CA ALA A 133 -37.45 11.98 7.54
C ALA A 133 -38.09 12.79 6.39
N GLY A 134 -38.11 12.25 5.17
CA GLY A 134 -38.78 12.89 4.03
C GLY A 134 -40.29 13.04 4.22
N LEU A 135 -40.95 12.02 4.78
CA LEU A 135 -42.39 12.09 5.11
C LEU A 135 -42.71 13.14 6.19
N ASN A 136 -41.77 13.38 7.10
CA ASN A 136 -41.89 14.35 8.19
C ASN A 136 -41.30 15.74 7.88
N ASP A 137 -40.76 15.95 6.67
CA ASP A 137 -40.10 17.20 6.28
C ASP A 137 -38.89 17.54 7.16
N ARG A 138 -38.11 16.51 7.52
CA ARG A 138 -36.93 16.57 8.43
C ARG A 138 -35.61 16.19 7.72
N LEU A 139 -35.55 16.27 6.39
CA LEU A 139 -34.32 15.93 5.64
C LEU A 139 -33.20 16.94 5.89
N ASP A 140 -33.55 18.19 6.18
CA ASP A 140 -32.65 19.25 6.63
C ASP A 140 -31.94 18.91 7.95
N ASP A 141 -32.66 18.32 8.91
CA ASP A 141 -32.05 17.85 10.15
C ASP A 141 -31.07 16.70 9.92
N ILE A 142 -31.35 15.81 8.97
CA ILE A 142 -30.43 14.72 8.60
C ILE A 142 -29.16 15.26 7.95
N GLU A 143 -29.31 16.17 6.98
CA GLU A 143 -28.20 16.82 6.29
C GLU A 143 -27.30 17.55 7.30
N ARG A 144 -27.93 18.38 8.15
CA ARG A 144 -27.26 19.12 9.22
C ARG A 144 -26.52 18.18 10.17
N ALA A 145 -27.20 17.18 10.71
CA ALA A 145 -26.59 16.24 11.65
C ALA A 145 -25.42 15.48 11.01
N THR A 146 -25.52 15.13 9.73
CA THR A 146 -24.48 14.40 9.00
C THR A 146 -23.20 15.20 8.87
N PHE A 147 -23.27 16.44 8.37
CA PHE A 147 -22.09 17.31 8.32
C PHE A 147 -21.52 17.56 9.71
N PHE A 148 -22.34 17.93 10.70
CA PHE A 148 -21.85 18.22 12.04
C PHE A 148 -21.17 17.04 12.72
N ASN A 149 -21.78 15.86 12.66
CA ASN A 149 -21.27 14.68 13.34
C ASN A 149 -19.96 14.20 12.72
N ILE A 150 -19.86 14.15 11.39
CA ILE A 150 -18.65 13.70 10.69
C ILE A 150 -17.51 14.69 10.90
N LEU A 151 -17.77 15.99 10.75
CA LEU A 151 -16.74 17.02 10.97
C LEU A 151 -16.23 17.03 12.40
N LYS A 152 -17.10 16.77 13.38
CA LYS A 152 -16.69 16.61 14.78
C LYS A 152 -15.81 15.37 14.99
N ILE A 153 -16.10 14.26 14.33
CA ILE A 153 -15.26 13.05 14.37
C ILE A 153 -13.86 13.38 13.83
N ILE A 154 -13.78 14.01 12.66
CA ILE A 154 -12.51 14.45 12.04
C ILE A 154 -11.75 15.43 12.95
N GLU A 155 -12.43 16.41 13.55
CA GLU A 155 -11.79 17.38 14.46
C GLU A 155 -11.22 16.71 15.72
N SER A 156 -11.94 15.71 16.27
CA SER A 156 -11.52 15.02 17.49
C SER A 156 -10.28 14.17 17.34
N ASP A 157 -10.05 13.59 16.15
CA ASP A 157 -8.92 12.69 15.92
C ASP A 157 -8.58 12.60 14.42
N LYS A 158 -7.81 13.59 13.93
CA LYS A 158 -7.36 13.64 12.53
C LYS A 158 -6.40 12.50 12.17
N GLU A 159 -5.60 12.04 13.14
CA GLU A 159 -4.58 11.00 12.94
C GLU A 159 -5.21 9.62 12.65
N LYS A 160 -6.44 9.37 13.15
CA LYS A 160 -7.19 8.15 12.82
C LYS A 160 -7.36 7.90 11.32
N PHE A 161 -7.46 8.96 10.53
CA PHE A 161 -7.63 8.85 9.09
C PHE A 161 -6.30 8.79 8.33
N GLY A 162 -5.14 8.84 9.01
CA GLY A 162 -3.83 8.76 8.37
C GLY A 162 -3.58 9.85 7.33
N GLY A 163 -4.21 11.02 7.49
CA GLY A 163 -4.17 12.11 6.54
C GLY A 163 -5.02 11.91 5.27
N LYS A 164 -5.91 10.91 5.23
CA LYS A 164 -6.80 10.63 4.11
C LYS A 164 -8.11 11.39 4.22
N THR A 165 -8.73 11.69 3.08
CA THR A 165 -10.02 12.37 3.01
C THR A 165 -11.18 11.47 3.43
N VAL A 166 -12.31 12.09 3.76
CA VAL A 166 -13.58 11.45 4.08
C VAL A 166 -14.67 12.00 3.14
N PHE A 167 -15.33 11.12 2.42
CA PHE A 167 -16.45 11.44 1.55
C PHE A 167 -17.73 11.53 2.40
N ILE A 168 -18.49 12.60 2.21
CA ILE A 168 -19.72 12.92 2.93
C ILE A 168 -20.86 13.04 1.92
N ASN A 169 -21.87 12.19 2.09
CA ASN A 169 -23.11 12.22 1.32
C ASN A 169 -23.90 13.51 1.62
N SER A 170 -24.31 14.22 0.56
CA SER A 170 -25.15 15.42 0.64
C SER A 170 -26.46 15.23 -0.14
N ILE A 171 -27.56 15.75 0.41
CA ILE A 171 -28.90 15.67 -0.17
C ILE A 171 -29.16 16.93 -1.04
N PRO A 172 -29.17 16.83 -2.40
CA PRO A 172 -29.11 18.00 -3.28
C PRO A 172 -30.28 19.00 -3.18
N ASN A 173 -31.44 18.56 -2.69
CA ASN A 173 -32.67 19.36 -2.63
C ASN A 173 -32.97 19.92 -1.23
N VAL A 174 -32.03 19.81 -0.29
CA VAL A 174 -32.16 20.32 1.07
C VAL A 174 -31.55 21.72 1.16
N CYS A 175 -32.37 22.70 1.51
CA CYS A 175 -31.92 24.06 1.81
C CYS A 175 -31.72 24.21 3.32
N LEU A 176 -30.47 24.11 3.77
CA LEU A 176 -30.12 24.43 5.15
C LEU A 176 -30.35 25.93 5.44
N GLY A 177 -30.74 26.26 6.67
CA GLY A 177 -30.87 27.65 7.11
C GLY A 177 -29.52 28.38 7.12
N GLU A 178 -29.54 29.71 6.92
CA GLU A 178 -28.31 30.53 6.80
C GLU A 178 -27.31 30.31 7.95
N ALA A 179 -27.80 30.20 9.19
CA ALA A 179 -26.94 29.95 10.35
C ALA A 179 -26.24 28.59 10.32
N ASP A 180 -26.90 27.54 9.83
CA ASP A 180 -26.31 26.21 9.71
C ASP A 180 -25.31 26.17 8.56
N VAL A 181 -25.61 26.83 7.43
CA VAL A 181 -24.66 26.99 6.31
C VAL A 181 -23.41 27.72 6.76
N GLU A 182 -23.53 28.84 7.48
CA GLU A 182 -22.38 29.58 8.01
C GLU A 182 -21.52 28.72 8.94
N MET A 183 -22.15 27.98 9.85
CA MET A 183 -21.46 27.14 10.82
C MET A 183 -20.76 25.94 10.17
N ILE A 184 -21.43 25.23 9.26
CA ILE A 184 -20.85 24.12 8.51
C ILE A 184 -19.71 24.62 7.61
N SER A 185 -19.91 25.75 6.92
CA SER A 185 -18.88 26.36 6.06
C SER A 185 -17.63 26.75 6.84
N ALA A 186 -17.78 27.28 8.06
CA ALA A 186 -16.67 27.66 8.92
C ALA A 186 -15.82 26.44 9.34
N ILE A 187 -16.45 25.30 9.63
CA ILE A 187 -15.75 24.06 9.99
C ILE A 187 -15.14 23.42 8.73
N LEU A 188 -15.90 23.33 7.63
CA LEU A 188 -15.42 22.80 6.36
C LEU A 188 -14.18 23.54 5.85
N SER A 189 -14.14 24.87 5.96
CA SER A 189 -12.97 25.67 5.56
C SER A 189 -11.70 25.34 6.36
N LYS A 190 -11.82 24.80 7.58
CA LYS A 190 -10.69 24.38 8.42
C LYS A 190 -10.18 22.98 8.05
N TYR A 191 -11.02 22.16 7.44
CA TYR A 191 -10.79 20.75 7.14
C TYR A 191 -11.02 20.42 5.66
N SER A 192 -10.85 21.39 4.77
CA SER A 192 -11.10 21.22 3.33
C SER A 192 -10.17 20.19 2.71
N ASP A 193 -8.96 20.01 3.26
CA ASP A 193 -8.00 18.98 2.90
C ASP A 193 -8.43 17.55 3.30
N MET A 194 -9.49 17.41 4.10
CA MET A 194 -9.94 16.15 4.69
C MET A 194 -11.34 15.74 4.23
N VAL A 195 -12.03 16.52 3.41
CA VAL A 195 -13.44 16.29 3.07
C VAL A 195 -13.65 16.29 1.56
N VAL A 196 -14.46 15.35 1.10
CA VAL A 196 -15.05 15.33 -0.25
C VAL A 196 -16.56 15.31 -0.08
N VAL A 197 -17.29 16.12 -0.84
CA VAL A 197 -18.77 16.11 -0.80
C VAL A 197 -19.30 15.31 -1.98
N GLU A 198 -20.15 14.32 -1.68
CA GLU A 198 -20.82 13.50 -2.69
C GLU A 198 -22.20 14.09 -3.01
N LEU A 199 -22.44 14.33 -4.29
CA LEU A 199 -23.71 14.82 -4.81
C LEU A 199 -24.39 13.71 -5.63
N ILE A 200 -25.62 13.37 -5.29
CA ILE A 200 -26.42 12.41 -6.05
C ILE A 200 -26.91 13.07 -7.35
N GLU A 201 -26.82 12.35 -8.47
CA GLU A 201 -27.44 12.78 -9.74
C GLU A 201 -28.97 12.67 -9.65
N SER A 202 -29.65 13.72 -9.18
CA SER A 202 -31.12 13.78 -9.20
C SER A 202 -31.62 14.59 -10.41
N ALA A 203 -32.65 14.09 -11.07
CA ALA A 203 -33.30 14.75 -12.22
C ALA A 203 -34.05 16.05 -11.85
N GLU A 204 -34.13 16.39 -10.56
CA GLU A 204 -34.94 17.49 -10.03
C GLU A 204 -34.14 18.64 -9.42
N ALA A 205 -32.82 18.50 -9.27
CA ALA A 205 -32.02 19.58 -8.72
C ALA A 205 -32.00 20.75 -9.70
N ASP A 206 -32.47 21.92 -9.25
CA ASP A 206 -32.43 23.15 -10.04
C ASP A 206 -30.98 23.44 -10.43
N GLU A 207 -30.74 23.60 -11.73
CA GLU A 207 -29.41 23.84 -12.31
C GLU A 207 -28.70 25.00 -11.59
N ALA A 208 -29.45 26.05 -11.24
CA ALA A 208 -28.91 27.20 -10.52
C ALA A 208 -28.49 26.88 -9.08
N GLN A 209 -29.14 25.92 -8.41
CA GLN A 209 -28.81 25.50 -7.04
C GLN A 209 -27.56 24.63 -7.01
N LEU A 210 -27.45 23.66 -7.92
CA LEU A 210 -26.26 22.81 -8.02
C LEU A 210 -25.00 23.60 -8.36
N ILE A 211 -25.09 24.57 -9.29
CA ILE A 211 -23.97 25.45 -9.64
C ILE A 211 -23.55 26.27 -8.41
N ARG A 212 -24.51 26.80 -7.63
CA ARG A 212 -24.19 27.55 -6.40
C ARG A 212 -23.54 26.68 -5.33
N LEU A 213 -24.04 25.47 -5.13
CA LEU A 213 -23.45 24.49 -4.21
C LEU A 213 -22.01 24.18 -4.61
N LYS A 214 -21.80 23.89 -5.89
CA LYS A 214 -20.46 23.69 -6.45
C LYS A 214 -19.55 24.90 -6.21
N ASP A 215 -19.98 26.10 -6.63
CA ASP A 215 -19.17 27.31 -6.48
C ASP A 215 -18.82 27.58 -5.02
N THR A 216 -19.73 27.27 -4.09
CA THR A 216 -19.51 27.38 -2.64
C THR A 216 -18.41 26.43 -2.19
N PHE A 217 -18.49 25.14 -2.50
CA PHE A 217 -17.47 24.16 -2.09
C PHE A 217 -16.13 24.39 -2.79
N SER A 218 -16.14 24.72 -4.08
CA SER A 218 -14.93 25.09 -4.83
C SER A 218 -14.24 26.32 -4.25
N SER A 219 -14.99 27.32 -3.75
CA SER A 219 -14.40 28.49 -3.09
C SER A 219 -13.68 28.18 -1.78
N MET A 220 -13.93 26.99 -1.21
CA MET A 220 -13.30 26.49 0.02
C MET A 220 -12.22 25.42 -0.27
N ASP A 221 -11.87 25.20 -1.55
CA ASP A 221 -10.98 24.13 -2.00
C ASP A 221 -11.47 22.70 -1.62
N ILE A 222 -12.78 22.52 -1.51
CA ILE A 222 -13.40 21.22 -1.20
C ILE A 222 -13.71 20.49 -2.50
N LYS A 223 -13.28 19.23 -2.57
CA LYS A 223 -13.51 18.37 -3.73
C LYS A 223 -14.93 17.83 -3.77
N ILE A 224 -15.41 17.54 -4.96
CA ILE A 224 -16.78 17.07 -5.20
C ILE A 224 -16.76 15.74 -5.96
N ALA A 225 -17.62 14.81 -5.54
CA ALA A 225 -17.91 13.57 -6.23
C ALA A 225 -19.36 13.57 -6.75
N VAL A 226 -19.58 12.95 -7.91
CA VAL A 226 -20.93 12.61 -8.39
C VAL A 226 -21.20 11.14 -8.11
N ASP A 227 -22.32 10.87 -7.44
CA ASP A 227 -22.73 9.52 -7.03
C ASP A 227 -23.76 8.88 -7.98
N ASP A 228 -23.87 7.55 -7.94
CA ASP A 228 -24.84 6.73 -8.71
C ASP A 228 -24.79 6.90 -10.26
N TYR A 229 -23.63 7.24 -10.82
CA TYR A 229 -23.52 7.49 -12.26
C TYR A 229 -23.71 6.19 -13.07
N GLY A 230 -24.65 6.22 -14.00
CA GLY A 230 -24.96 5.14 -14.94
C GLY A 230 -26.36 4.52 -14.83
N THR A 231 -27.20 4.96 -13.88
CA THR A 231 -28.49 4.34 -13.53
C THR A 231 -29.69 4.75 -14.42
N GLY A 232 -29.42 5.28 -15.63
CA GLY A 232 -30.45 5.58 -16.65
C GLY A 232 -30.88 7.06 -16.74
N TYR A 233 -30.48 7.90 -15.79
CA TYR A 233 -30.63 9.37 -15.85
C TYR A 233 -29.34 10.11 -16.19
N SER A 234 -28.23 9.37 -16.30
CA SER A 234 -26.89 9.93 -16.39
C SER A 234 -26.63 10.64 -17.69
N ASN A 235 -26.52 11.97 -17.59
CA ASN A 235 -26.29 12.84 -18.72
C ASN A 235 -24.82 13.26 -18.71
N VAL A 236 -24.04 12.84 -19.70
CA VAL A 236 -22.67 13.32 -19.92
C VAL A 236 -22.59 14.85 -19.92
N SER A 237 -23.66 15.53 -20.33
CA SER A 237 -23.77 16.99 -20.26
C SER A 237 -23.65 17.55 -18.84
N ASN A 238 -24.10 16.81 -17.82
CA ASN A 238 -23.99 17.17 -16.41
C ASN A 238 -22.52 17.10 -15.96
N LEU A 239 -21.81 16.01 -16.26
CA LEU A 239 -20.39 15.88 -15.92
C LEU A 239 -19.53 16.98 -16.56
N LEU A 240 -19.78 17.32 -17.83
CA LEU A 240 -19.08 18.40 -18.53
C LEU A 240 -19.29 19.78 -17.90
N ARG A 241 -20.45 20.02 -17.27
CA ARG A 241 -20.78 21.29 -16.61
C ARG A 241 -20.26 21.33 -15.17
N TYR A 242 -20.45 20.24 -14.43
CA TYR A 242 -20.09 20.17 -13.02
C TYR A 242 -18.60 19.97 -12.82
N LYS A 243 -17.90 19.33 -13.76
CA LYS A 243 -16.46 19.03 -13.65
C LYS A 243 -16.08 18.54 -12.24
N PRO A 244 -16.71 17.45 -11.77
CA PRO A 244 -16.39 16.92 -10.44
C PRO A 244 -14.96 16.39 -10.41
N ASP A 245 -14.40 16.25 -9.22
CA ASP A 245 -13.11 15.59 -9.01
C ASP A 245 -13.24 14.06 -9.13
N PHE A 246 -14.43 13.53 -8.81
CA PHE A 246 -14.70 12.08 -8.82
C PHE A 246 -16.05 11.75 -9.47
N VAL A 247 -16.10 10.61 -10.15
CA VAL A 247 -17.34 9.98 -10.62
C VAL A 247 -17.43 8.58 -10.03
N LYS A 248 -18.49 8.32 -9.26
CA LYS A 248 -18.78 7.02 -8.65
C LYS A 248 -19.70 6.25 -9.61
N ILE A 249 -19.21 5.13 -10.13
CA ILE A 249 -19.91 4.27 -11.08
C ILE A 249 -20.75 3.27 -10.29
N ASP A 250 -22.07 3.36 -10.44
CA ASP A 250 -23.02 2.58 -9.64
C ASP A 250 -22.78 1.07 -9.79
N ARG A 251 -23.01 0.37 -8.68
CA ARG A 251 -22.91 -1.08 -8.58
C ARG A 251 -23.71 -1.82 -9.65
N SER A 252 -24.83 -1.30 -10.16
CA SER A 252 -25.61 -1.98 -11.21
C SER A 252 -24.81 -2.20 -12.50
N LEU A 253 -23.85 -1.32 -12.80
CA LEU A 253 -22.92 -1.43 -13.92
C LEU A 253 -21.69 -2.28 -13.61
N ILE A 254 -21.30 -2.34 -12.34
CA ILE A 254 -20.14 -3.10 -11.87
C ILE A 254 -20.46 -4.58 -11.67
N SER A 255 -21.65 -4.88 -11.14
CA SER A 255 -22.03 -6.24 -10.80
C SER A 255 -22.04 -7.14 -12.05
N GLU A 256 -21.33 -8.27 -11.97
CA GLU A 256 -21.15 -9.23 -13.06
C GLU A 256 -20.51 -8.65 -14.34
N ILE A 257 -19.83 -7.50 -14.24
CA ILE A 257 -19.19 -6.84 -15.39
C ILE A 257 -18.21 -7.76 -16.12
N ASN A 258 -17.56 -8.68 -15.42
CA ASN A 258 -16.65 -9.67 -16.00
C ASN A 258 -17.33 -10.59 -17.04
N CYS A 259 -18.64 -10.77 -16.98
CA CYS A 259 -19.42 -11.63 -17.88
C CYS A 259 -20.24 -10.87 -18.94
N ASP A 260 -20.42 -9.56 -18.80
CA ASP A 260 -21.27 -8.76 -19.68
C ASP A 260 -20.44 -7.79 -20.54
N SER A 261 -20.36 -8.07 -21.85
CA SER A 261 -19.61 -7.23 -22.79
C SER A 261 -20.17 -5.82 -22.91
N ASN A 262 -21.49 -5.63 -22.78
CA ASN A 262 -22.11 -4.31 -22.89
C ASN A 262 -21.76 -3.46 -21.67
N LYS A 263 -21.80 -4.05 -20.46
CA LYS A 263 -21.34 -3.36 -19.24
C LYS A 263 -19.85 -3.01 -19.33
N LYS A 264 -18.99 -3.93 -19.81
CA LYS A 264 -17.56 -3.63 -20.02
C LYS A 264 -17.35 -2.46 -20.97
N HIS A 265 -18.06 -2.43 -22.10
CA HIS A 265 -17.94 -1.33 -23.06
C HIS A 265 -18.40 -0.02 -22.43
N PHE A 266 -19.58 0.00 -21.82
CA PHE A 266 -20.13 1.23 -21.24
C PHE A 266 -19.26 1.78 -20.10
N VAL A 267 -18.83 0.93 -19.16
CA VAL A 267 -17.95 1.35 -18.06
C VAL A 267 -16.58 1.81 -18.58
N ARG A 268 -16.06 1.21 -19.66
CA ARG A 268 -14.81 1.66 -20.28
C ARG A 268 -14.96 3.08 -20.83
N ASP A 269 -16.04 3.35 -21.54
CA ASP A 269 -16.30 4.69 -22.09
C ASP A 269 -16.42 5.73 -20.96
N ILE A 270 -16.97 5.34 -19.80
CA ILE A 270 -17.03 6.21 -18.60
C ILE A 270 -15.62 6.49 -18.06
N ILE A 271 -14.79 5.45 -17.90
CA ILE A 271 -13.40 5.60 -17.41
C ILE A 271 -12.61 6.50 -18.37
N GLU A 272 -12.68 6.25 -19.68
CA GLU A 272 -12.01 7.06 -20.70
C GLU A 272 -12.48 8.52 -20.66
N PHE A 273 -13.80 8.75 -20.57
CA PHE A 273 -14.34 10.09 -20.42
C PHE A 273 -13.83 10.79 -19.17
N CYS A 274 -13.75 10.09 -18.03
CA CYS A 274 -13.23 10.66 -16.79
C CYS A 274 -11.76 11.08 -16.97
N HIS A 275 -10.92 10.20 -17.52
CA HIS A 275 -9.50 10.47 -17.77
C HIS A 275 -9.28 11.65 -18.72
N ASP A 276 -10.07 11.74 -19.79
CA ASP A 276 -10.00 12.84 -20.76
C ASP A 276 -10.38 14.22 -20.17
N ASN A 277 -11.03 14.23 -19.00
CA ASN A 277 -11.51 15.43 -18.32
C ASN A 277 -10.85 15.66 -16.94
N ASP A 278 -9.74 14.97 -16.63
CA ASP A 278 -9.02 15.03 -15.34
C ASP A 278 -9.91 14.66 -14.13
N ILE A 279 -10.84 13.73 -14.31
CA ILE A 279 -11.76 13.21 -13.30
C ILE A 279 -11.30 11.80 -12.89
N LEU A 280 -11.35 11.49 -11.59
CA LEU A 280 -11.07 10.13 -11.10
C LEU A 280 -12.32 9.26 -11.12
N ALA A 281 -12.24 8.09 -11.76
CA ALA A 281 -13.33 7.12 -11.79
C ALA A 281 -13.23 6.16 -10.58
N LEU A 282 -14.32 6.07 -9.81
CA LEU A 282 -14.48 5.19 -8.65
C LEU A 282 -15.54 4.13 -8.96
N ALA A 283 -15.16 2.85 -8.96
CA ALA A 283 -16.11 1.76 -9.11
C ALA A 283 -16.69 1.33 -7.74
N GLU A 284 -18.02 1.31 -7.64
CA GLU A 284 -18.71 0.95 -6.42
C GLU A 284 -19.24 -0.48 -6.39
N GLY A 285 -19.37 -1.00 -5.18
CA GLY A 285 -20.01 -2.28 -4.94
C GLY A 285 -19.28 -3.46 -5.56
N VAL A 286 -17.94 -3.41 -5.62
CA VAL A 286 -17.11 -4.55 -6.05
C VAL A 286 -17.21 -5.67 -5.01
N GLU A 287 -17.74 -6.82 -5.41
CA GLU A 287 -18.01 -7.95 -4.51
C GLU A 287 -17.22 -9.21 -4.86
N THR A 288 -16.59 -9.27 -6.03
CA THR A 288 -15.78 -10.41 -6.47
C THR A 288 -14.39 -9.99 -6.98
N ASP A 289 -13.45 -10.93 -6.93
CA ASP A 289 -12.11 -10.81 -7.51
C ASP A 289 -12.17 -10.58 -9.03
N MET A 290 -13.12 -11.23 -9.70
CA MET A 290 -13.30 -11.14 -11.15
C MET A 290 -13.83 -9.77 -11.60
N GLU A 291 -14.73 -9.15 -10.84
CA GLU A 291 -15.15 -7.76 -11.05
C GLU A 291 -13.96 -6.81 -10.85
N MET A 292 -13.24 -6.96 -9.73
CA MET A 292 -12.04 -6.17 -9.41
C MET A 292 -10.98 -6.26 -10.52
N LYS A 293 -10.63 -7.48 -10.94
CA LYS A 293 -9.70 -7.74 -12.05
C LYS A 293 -10.15 -7.01 -13.31
N THR A 294 -11.41 -7.17 -13.70
CA THR A 294 -11.95 -6.58 -14.93
C THR A 294 -11.82 -5.06 -14.92
N LEU A 295 -12.18 -4.42 -13.81
CA LEU A 295 -12.10 -2.97 -13.64
C LEU A 295 -10.65 -2.47 -13.65
N ILE A 296 -9.74 -3.15 -12.96
CA ILE A 296 -8.31 -2.79 -12.95
C ILE A 296 -7.73 -2.89 -14.34
N ILE A 297 -8.00 -3.96 -15.09
CA ILE A 297 -7.55 -4.12 -16.48
C ILE A 297 -8.11 -3.03 -17.40
N MET A 298 -9.37 -2.64 -17.19
CA MET A 298 -10.00 -1.52 -17.92
C MET A 298 -9.44 -0.15 -17.51
N GLY A 299 -8.72 -0.08 -16.39
CA GLY A 299 -8.00 1.10 -15.96
C GLY A 299 -8.74 2.01 -14.99
N ILE A 300 -9.66 1.47 -14.20
CA ILE A 300 -10.29 2.19 -13.09
C ILE A 300 -9.23 2.81 -12.16
N ASP A 301 -9.54 3.96 -11.54
CA ASP A 301 -8.62 4.65 -10.62
C ASP A 301 -8.80 4.21 -9.18
N LEU A 302 -10.06 4.12 -8.74
CA LEU A 302 -10.44 3.86 -7.36
C LEU A 302 -11.49 2.75 -7.29
N ILE A 303 -11.45 1.95 -6.22
CA ILE A 303 -12.34 0.81 -6.02
C ILE A 303 -12.89 0.82 -4.59
N GLN A 304 -14.19 0.59 -4.46
CA GLN A 304 -14.86 0.41 -3.18
C GLN A 304 -15.86 -0.74 -3.26
N GLY A 305 -15.88 -1.59 -2.24
CA GLY A 305 -16.83 -2.71 -2.20
C GLY A 305 -16.54 -3.69 -1.08
N TYR A 306 -17.42 -4.68 -0.92
CA TYR A 306 -17.25 -5.68 0.14
C TYR A 306 -16.11 -6.66 -0.12
N TYR A 307 -15.70 -6.81 -1.38
CA TYR A 307 -14.52 -7.62 -1.70
C TYR A 307 -13.26 -7.03 -1.09
N THR A 308 -13.09 -5.70 -1.17
CA THR A 308 -11.90 -5.02 -0.64
C THR A 308 -11.98 -4.83 0.88
N ALA A 309 -13.04 -4.20 1.37
CA ALA A 309 -13.33 -4.08 2.80
C ALA A 309 -14.76 -3.58 3.08
N ARG A 310 -15.37 -4.10 4.13
CA ARG A 310 -16.69 -3.68 4.61
C ARG A 310 -16.60 -2.37 5.42
N PRO A 311 -17.69 -1.58 5.49
CA PRO A 311 -17.78 -0.44 6.40
C PRO A 311 -17.55 -0.86 7.86
N ALA A 312 -16.72 -0.10 8.58
CA ALA A 312 -16.38 -0.36 9.98
C ALA A 312 -16.62 0.87 10.88
N PRO A 313 -16.89 0.70 12.19
CA PRO A 313 -17.07 1.84 13.10
C PRO A 313 -15.87 2.78 13.20
N GLU A 314 -14.66 2.22 13.04
CA GLU A 314 -13.40 2.95 13.03
C GLU A 314 -12.73 2.76 11.66
N PRO A 315 -12.06 3.79 11.11
CA PRO A 315 -11.34 3.67 9.86
C PRO A 315 -10.18 2.68 10.02
N ILE A 316 -10.11 1.68 9.14
CA ILE A 316 -8.98 0.74 9.10
C ILE A 316 -7.77 1.43 8.46
N SER A 317 -6.55 1.15 8.94
CA SER A 317 -5.32 1.73 8.38
C SER A 317 -4.82 1.02 7.12
N ALA A 318 -5.32 -0.19 6.86
CA ALA A 318 -4.89 -1.07 5.78
C ALA A 318 -5.99 -2.09 5.45
N ILE A 319 -6.17 -2.42 4.17
CA ILE A 319 -6.94 -3.60 3.73
C ILE A 319 -6.13 -4.90 3.93
N PRO A 320 -6.78 -6.08 3.93
CA PRO A 320 -6.09 -7.36 3.98
C PRO A 320 -4.98 -7.46 2.93
N TYR A 321 -3.87 -8.08 3.31
CA TYR A 321 -2.67 -8.15 2.50
C TYR A 321 -2.92 -8.89 1.18
N GLU A 322 -3.69 -9.98 1.22
CA GLU A 322 -4.00 -10.82 0.08
C GLU A 322 -4.70 -10.02 -1.02
N ILE A 323 -5.70 -9.22 -0.64
CA ILE A 323 -6.44 -8.34 -1.57
C ILE A 323 -5.50 -7.27 -2.14
N ARG A 324 -4.61 -6.70 -1.33
CA ARG A 324 -3.63 -5.71 -1.81
C ARG A 324 -2.69 -6.32 -2.85
N GLN A 325 -2.21 -7.54 -2.63
CA GLN A 325 -1.37 -8.25 -3.59
C GLN A 325 -2.15 -8.61 -4.86
N GLU A 326 -3.42 -8.96 -4.76
CA GLU A 326 -4.27 -9.17 -5.94
C GLU A 326 -4.41 -7.90 -6.78
N ILE A 327 -4.68 -6.75 -6.15
CA ILE A 327 -4.75 -5.45 -6.85
C ILE A 327 -3.42 -5.16 -7.56
N ARG A 328 -2.29 -5.28 -6.85
CA ARG A 328 -0.96 -5.09 -7.42
C ARG A 328 -0.71 -6.03 -8.59
N ARG A 329 -1.09 -7.30 -8.47
CA ARG A 329 -0.98 -8.31 -9.54
C ARG A 329 -1.86 -7.98 -10.75
N PHE A 330 -3.09 -7.51 -10.55
CA PHE A 330 -3.96 -7.13 -11.67
C PHE A 330 -3.50 -5.85 -12.35
N GLN A 331 -2.99 -4.88 -11.59
CA GLN A 331 -2.37 -3.68 -12.12
C GLN A 331 -1.11 -4.05 -12.92
N GLN A 332 -0.37 -5.05 -12.44
CA GLN A 332 0.78 -5.59 -13.13
C GLN A 332 0.39 -6.22 -14.47
N GLN A 333 -0.68 -7.04 -14.50
CA GLN A 333 -1.23 -7.61 -15.72
C GLN A 333 -1.68 -6.54 -16.72
N ARG A 334 -2.28 -5.43 -16.25
CA ARG A 334 -2.64 -4.30 -17.12
C ARG A 334 -1.41 -3.68 -17.77
N GLN A 335 -0.35 -3.45 -16.99
CA GLN A 335 0.87 -2.80 -17.46
C GLN A 335 1.71 -3.69 -18.38
N ASP A 336 1.72 -5.00 -18.14
CA ASP A 336 2.39 -5.98 -18.99
C ASP A 336 1.68 -6.17 -20.34
N GLY A 337 0.47 -5.59 -20.49
CA GLY A 337 -0.49 -5.89 -21.54
C GLY A 337 -1.20 -7.20 -21.22
N GLU A 338 -2.44 -7.37 -21.72
CA GLU A 338 -3.28 -8.57 -21.53
C GLU A 338 -2.45 -9.88 -21.50
N GLU A 339 -2.88 -10.90 -20.74
CA GLU A 339 -2.23 -12.21 -20.45
C GLU A 339 -1.43 -12.87 -21.62
N THR A 340 -1.68 -12.46 -22.85
CA THR A 340 -0.93 -12.72 -24.08
C THR A 340 0.60 -12.50 -24.05
N HIS A 341 1.17 -11.70 -23.14
CA HIS A 341 2.64 -11.46 -23.07
C HIS A 341 3.35 -12.13 -21.87
N VAL A 342 2.68 -13.09 -21.22
CA VAL A 342 3.24 -13.90 -20.12
C VAL A 342 3.57 -15.31 -20.61
N TYR A 343 4.81 -15.77 -20.40
CA TYR A 343 5.20 -17.15 -20.66
C TYR A 343 5.06 -17.97 -19.38
N LYS A 344 4.08 -18.89 -19.33
CA LYS A 344 3.85 -19.77 -18.18
C LYS A 344 4.69 -21.04 -18.31
N VAL A 345 5.33 -21.46 -17.22
CA VAL A 345 6.16 -22.68 -17.16
C VAL A 345 5.79 -23.53 -15.93
N GLU A 346 5.79 -24.84 -16.12
CA GLU A 346 5.50 -25.87 -15.11
C GLU A 346 6.53 -27.00 -15.21
N GLY A 347 6.89 -27.60 -14.08
CA GLY A 347 7.84 -28.72 -14.01
C GLY A 347 9.24 -28.36 -14.53
N THR A 348 9.88 -29.30 -15.24
CA THR A 348 11.26 -29.12 -15.73
C THR A 348 11.28 -28.57 -17.15
N GLU A 349 11.75 -27.32 -17.33
CA GLU A 349 11.87 -26.69 -18.64
C GLU A 349 13.14 -25.85 -18.79
N ARG A 350 13.66 -25.75 -20.01
CA ARG A 350 14.76 -24.85 -20.39
C ARG A 350 14.27 -23.72 -21.29
N ILE A 351 14.28 -22.51 -20.76
CA ILE A 351 13.77 -21.29 -21.38
C ILE A 351 14.93 -20.46 -21.92
N LEU A 352 14.83 -20.02 -23.19
CA LEU A 352 15.82 -19.15 -23.83
C LEU A 352 15.30 -17.70 -23.85
N LEU A 353 15.96 -16.78 -23.16
CA LEU A 353 15.54 -15.38 -23.07
C LEU A 353 15.51 -14.66 -24.42
N GLU A 354 16.38 -15.04 -25.36
CA GLU A 354 16.36 -14.51 -26.73
C GLU A 354 15.04 -14.85 -27.45
N LYS A 355 14.50 -16.05 -27.20
CA LYS A 355 13.19 -16.45 -27.73
C LYS A 355 12.08 -15.66 -27.08
N MET A 356 12.14 -15.42 -25.78
CA MET A 356 11.14 -14.63 -25.05
C MET A 356 11.04 -13.23 -25.63
N LYS A 357 12.17 -12.53 -25.74
CA LYS A 357 12.25 -11.20 -26.37
C LYS A 357 11.72 -11.19 -27.81
N LYS A 358 12.11 -12.19 -28.62
CA LYS A 358 11.68 -12.28 -30.03
C LYS A 358 10.16 -12.44 -30.19
N HIS A 359 9.51 -13.14 -29.27
CA HIS A 359 8.06 -13.36 -29.28
C HIS A 359 7.29 -12.30 -28.48
N GLY A 360 7.98 -11.30 -27.93
CA GLY A 360 7.36 -10.19 -27.20
C GLY A 360 7.00 -10.48 -25.75
N TYR A 361 7.35 -11.65 -25.20
CA TYR A 361 7.09 -11.94 -23.79
C TYR A 361 7.84 -10.98 -22.87
N LYS A 362 7.14 -10.52 -21.83
CA LYS A 362 7.66 -9.58 -20.82
C LYS A 362 7.81 -10.22 -19.44
N CYS A 363 7.08 -11.31 -19.17
CA CYS A 363 7.09 -12.05 -17.93
C CYS A 363 7.32 -13.54 -18.19
N ILE A 364 8.18 -14.17 -17.39
CA ILE A 364 8.21 -15.62 -17.23
C ILE A 364 7.55 -15.92 -15.89
N ARG A 365 6.41 -16.63 -15.92
CA ARG A 365 5.67 -17.01 -14.72
C ARG A 365 5.85 -18.50 -14.44
N ILE A 366 6.54 -18.79 -13.35
CA ILE A 366 6.79 -20.14 -12.85
C ILE A 366 5.62 -20.56 -11.97
N LEU A 367 4.91 -21.60 -12.38
CA LEU A 367 3.72 -22.10 -11.70
C LEU A 367 4.13 -23.22 -10.72
N ALA A 368 3.50 -23.22 -9.54
CA ALA A 368 3.66 -24.28 -8.55
C ALA A 368 2.79 -25.50 -8.93
N THR A 369 3.36 -26.70 -8.82
CA THR A 369 2.76 -27.99 -9.17
C THR A 369 3.07 -29.03 -8.09
N GLU A 370 2.56 -30.27 -8.22
CA GLU A 370 2.92 -31.35 -7.28
C GLU A 370 4.39 -31.80 -7.41
N ASP A 371 5.04 -31.53 -8.55
CA ASP A 371 6.47 -31.81 -8.82
C ASP A 371 7.09 -30.65 -9.61
N ASP A 372 7.59 -29.66 -8.87
CA ASP A 372 8.01 -28.37 -9.40
C ASP A 372 9.23 -28.41 -10.34
N GLY A 373 10.02 -29.50 -10.30
CA GLY A 373 11.13 -29.71 -11.23
C GLY A 373 12.23 -28.63 -11.21
N ASP A 374 13.15 -28.73 -12.18
CA ASP A 374 14.24 -27.77 -12.36
C ASP A 374 13.96 -26.86 -13.57
N ILE A 375 13.85 -25.55 -13.34
CA ILE A 375 13.61 -24.57 -14.41
C ILE A 375 14.92 -23.86 -14.75
N SER A 376 15.33 -23.89 -16.02
CA SER A 376 16.59 -23.29 -16.47
C SER A 376 16.34 -22.12 -17.41
N ILE A 377 16.71 -20.92 -16.99
CA ILE A 377 16.56 -19.68 -17.75
C ILE A 377 17.92 -19.26 -18.27
N VAL A 378 18.06 -19.31 -19.59
CA VAL A 378 19.33 -19.21 -20.30
C VAL A 378 19.32 -17.95 -21.15
N GLY A 379 20.34 -17.13 -20.99
CA GLY A 379 20.45 -15.85 -21.68
C GLY A 379 21.83 -15.56 -22.22
N ASN A 380 21.98 -14.30 -22.61
CA ASN A 380 23.24 -13.68 -22.96
C ASN A 380 23.37 -12.41 -22.11
N SER A 381 24.43 -12.32 -21.30
CA SER A 381 24.63 -11.22 -20.35
C SER A 381 24.76 -9.84 -21.00
N SER A 382 24.94 -9.79 -22.33
CA SER A 382 25.03 -8.55 -23.12
C SER A 382 23.69 -8.13 -23.75
N LEU A 383 22.68 -9.00 -23.77
CA LEU A 383 21.38 -8.72 -24.36
C LEU A 383 20.38 -8.35 -23.28
N GLU A 384 19.98 -7.08 -23.23
CA GLU A 384 18.88 -6.65 -22.35
C GLU A 384 17.54 -7.17 -22.89
N THR A 385 16.81 -7.91 -22.07
CA THR A 385 15.63 -8.67 -22.51
C THR A 385 14.30 -7.97 -22.23
N GLN A 386 14.28 -7.07 -21.23
CA GLN A 386 13.06 -6.55 -20.60
C GLN A 386 12.10 -7.66 -20.14
N VAL A 387 12.67 -8.78 -19.70
CA VAL A 387 11.95 -9.90 -19.12
C VAL A 387 12.25 -9.96 -17.64
N HIS A 388 11.22 -10.17 -16.84
CA HIS A 388 11.31 -10.46 -15.41
C HIS A 388 10.65 -11.81 -15.10
N ILE A 389 10.83 -12.28 -13.87
CA ILE A 389 10.37 -13.59 -13.40
C ILE A 389 9.39 -13.40 -12.24
N GLU A 390 8.28 -14.12 -12.28
CA GLU A 390 7.34 -14.28 -11.16
C GLU A 390 7.25 -15.77 -10.81
N ILE A 391 7.34 -16.10 -9.52
CA ILE A 391 7.24 -17.47 -9.00
C ILE A 391 5.97 -17.55 -8.16
N ASP A 392 5.04 -18.42 -8.54
CA ASP A 392 3.75 -18.57 -7.87
C ASP A 392 3.87 -19.22 -6.49
N SER A 393 2.86 -18.93 -5.67
CA SER A 393 2.84 -19.33 -4.26
C SER A 393 2.94 -20.83 -4.10
N GLY A 394 3.72 -21.25 -3.11
CA GLY A 394 3.92 -22.66 -2.79
C GLY A 394 4.97 -23.39 -3.65
N PHE A 395 5.60 -22.73 -4.63
CA PHE A 395 6.64 -23.35 -5.46
C PHE A 395 7.86 -23.78 -4.62
N LYS A 396 8.30 -25.02 -4.80
CA LYS A 396 9.41 -25.67 -4.10
C LYS A 396 10.33 -26.37 -5.09
N GLY A 397 11.34 -25.66 -5.58
CA GLY A 397 12.20 -26.18 -6.62
C GLY A 397 13.44 -25.34 -6.90
N ARG A 398 14.14 -25.72 -7.97
CA ARG A 398 15.37 -25.05 -8.39
C ARG A 398 15.13 -24.21 -9.63
N VAL A 399 15.63 -22.98 -9.60
CA VAL A 399 15.68 -22.08 -10.76
C VAL A 399 17.15 -21.82 -11.11
N ASN A 400 17.58 -22.25 -12.29
CA ASN A 400 18.92 -22.01 -12.80
C ASN A 400 18.93 -20.75 -13.67
N LEU A 401 19.76 -19.77 -13.31
CA LEU A 401 20.06 -18.61 -14.14
C LEU A 401 21.40 -18.82 -14.84
N GLU A 402 21.39 -19.01 -16.16
CA GLU A 402 22.60 -19.22 -16.97
C GLU A 402 22.87 -17.98 -17.83
N SER A 403 23.82 -17.15 -17.39
CA SER A 403 24.19 -15.88 -18.05
C SER A 403 22.97 -15.01 -18.42
N ALA A 404 21.95 -15.02 -17.57
CA ALA A 404 20.69 -14.34 -17.77
C ALA A 404 20.83 -12.84 -17.54
N ASN A 405 20.30 -12.02 -18.45
CA ASN A 405 20.17 -10.58 -18.26
C ASN A 405 18.69 -10.21 -18.22
N LEU A 406 18.19 -10.07 -16.99
CA LEU A 406 16.82 -9.68 -16.68
C LEU A 406 16.78 -8.18 -16.42
N SER A 407 15.71 -7.56 -16.88
CA SER A 407 15.52 -6.12 -16.75
C SER A 407 14.04 -5.86 -16.59
N ASN A 408 13.71 -4.91 -15.73
CA ASN A 408 12.34 -4.49 -15.53
C ASN A 408 12.20 -2.97 -15.64
N THR A 409 10.95 -2.50 -15.59
CA THR A 409 10.67 -1.10 -15.30
C THR A 409 11.15 -0.75 -13.88
N LYS A 410 11.45 0.52 -13.64
CA LYS A 410 11.86 0.98 -12.31
C LYS A 410 10.79 0.65 -11.28
N ASN A 411 11.20 0.37 -10.05
CA ASN A 411 10.33 0.04 -8.92
C ASN A 411 9.64 -1.34 -9.01
N ARG A 412 10.05 -2.20 -9.95
CA ARG A 412 9.54 -3.57 -10.06
C ARG A 412 10.68 -4.58 -9.92
N PRO A 413 10.50 -5.69 -9.18
CA PRO A 413 11.53 -6.72 -9.06
C PRO A 413 11.84 -7.37 -10.42
N CYS A 414 13.09 -7.77 -10.61
CA CYS A 414 13.44 -8.66 -11.72
C CYS A 414 13.04 -10.11 -11.42
N ILE A 415 13.00 -10.49 -10.15
CA ILE A 415 12.55 -11.80 -9.68
C ILE A 415 11.65 -11.60 -8.47
N GLN A 416 10.42 -12.06 -8.56
CA GLN A 416 9.43 -11.96 -7.49
C GLN A 416 8.98 -13.35 -7.05
N LEU A 417 9.26 -13.69 -5.79
CA LEU A 417 8.63 -14.84 -5.15
C LEU A 417 7.27 -14.42 -4.59
N ALA A 418 6.30 -15.31 -4.68
CA ALA A 418 5.08 -15.25 -3.88
C ALA A 418 5.30 -15.88 -2.49
N GLU A 419 4.23 -15.97 -1.70
CA GLU A 419 4.24 -16.57 -0.37
C GLU A 419 4.46 -18.11 -0.42
N ASP A 420 4.97 -18.67 0.67
CA ASP A 420 5.20 -20.10 0.91
C ASP A 420 6.12 -20.79 -0.11
N CYS A 421 6.99 -20.02 -0.77
CA CYS A 421 7.96 -20.54 -1.73
C CYS A 421 9.24 -21.04 -1.04
N VAL A 422 9.84 -22.11 -1.55
CA VAL A 422 11.19 -22.57 -1.19
C VAL A 422 12.02 -22.69 -2.46
N VAL A 423 12.85 -21.69 -2.74
CA VAL A 423 13.55 -21.57 -4.02
C VAL A 423 15.05 -21.75 -3.85
N GLU A 424 15.62 -22.70 -4.58
CA GLU A 424 17.06 -22.77 -4.82
C GLU A 424 17.40 -22.02 -6.11
N LEU A 425 17.99 -20.83 -6.00
CA LEU A 425 18.39 -20.02 -7.16
C LEU A 425 19.87 -20.26 -7.48
N SER A 426 20.11 -21.08 -8.51
CA SER A 426 21.45 -21.45 -8.98
C SER A 426 21.96 -20.45 -10.01
N VAL A 427 23.02 -19.71 -9.67
CA VAL A 427 23.63 -18.70 -10.53
C VAL A 427 24.83 -19.28 -11.28
N LEU A 428 24.76 -19.31 -12.61
CA LEU A 428 25.79 -19.87 -13.49
C LEU A 428 26.23 -18.83 -14.52
N GLY A 429 27.53 -18.56 -14.58
CA GLY A 429 28.09 -17.52 -15.45
C GLY A 429 27.79 -16.09 -14.96
N ASP A 430 27.69 -15.13 -15.88
CA ASP A 430 27.48 -13.71 -15.54
C ASP A 430 26.02 -13.31 -15.70
N CYS A 431 25.28 -13.25 -14.58
CA CYS A 431 23.88 -12.86 -14.54
C CYS A 431 23.73 -11.38 -14.14
N LYS A 432 22.70 -10.72 -14.68
CA LYS A 432 22.41 -9.30 -14.44
C LYS A 432 20.93 -9.10 -14.18
N LEU A 433 20.62 -8.31 -13.15
CA LEU A 433 19.30 -7.78 -12.85
C LEU A 433 19.37 -6.25 -12.94
N GLN A 434 18.62 -5.66 -13.87
CA GLN A 434 18.66 -4.22 -14.13
C GLN A 434 17.33 -3.55 -13.77
N ASN A 435 17.42 -2.45 -13.03
CA ASN A 435 16.30 -1.64 -12.55
C ASN A 435 15.34 -2.34 -11.57
N GLY A 436 15.71 -3.53 -11.08
CA GLY A 436 14.90 -4.32 -10.17
C GLY A 436 15.75 -5.32 -9.38
N GLY A 437 15.36 -5.52 -8.12
CA GLY A 437 15.98 -6.50 -7.23
C GLY A 437 15.25 -7.85 -7.24
N ILE A 438 15.42 -8.59 -6.15
CA ILE A 438 14.72 -9.83 -5.85
C ILE A 438 13.83 -9.62 -4.62
N ILE A 439 12.53 -9.91 -4.75
CA ILE A 439 11.60 -9.92 -3.60
C ILE A 439 11.48 -11.33 -3.02
N VAL A 440 11.60 -11.44 -1.70
CA VAL A 440 11.45 -12.64 -0.89
C VAL A 440 10.46 -12.34 0.25
N PRO A 441 9.18 -12.74 0.13
CA PRO A 441 8.18 -12.53 1.18
C PRO A 441 8.52 -13.23 2.50
N GLU A 442 7.91 -12.80 3.61
CA GLU A 442 8.22 -13.28 4.96
C GLU A 442 8.03 -14.80 5.14
N SER A 443 7.06 -15.40 4.45
CA SER A 443 6.79 -16.84 4.51
C SER A 443 7.71 -17.70 3.62
N SER A 444 8.57 -17.08 2.81
CA SER A 444 9.33 -17.76 1.76
C SER A 444 10.82 -17.90 2.09
N GLU A 445 11.47 -18.86 1.46
CA GLU A 445 12.90 -19.13 1.59
C GLU A 445 13.60 -19.04 0.23
N LEU A 446 14.73 -18.31 0.19
CA LEU A 446 15.58 -18.19 -0.99
C LEU A 446 17.01 -18.62 -0.64
N THR A 447 17.48 -19.68 -1.30
CA THR A 447 18.87 -20.14 -1.17
C THR A 447 19.63 -19.93 -2.48
N PHE A 448 20.76 -19.22 -2.41
CA PHE A 448 21.64 -19.05 -3.56
C PHE A 448 22.64 -20.21 -3.67
N THR A 449 22.72 -20.80 -4.86
CA THR A 449 23.70 -21.83 -5.22
C THR A 449 24.42 -21.50 -6.54
N GLY A 450 25.35 -22.36 -6.97
CA GLY A 450 26.04 -22.22 -8.25
C GLY A 450 27.45 -21.62 -8.16
N LEU A 451 27.95 -21.19 -9.31
CA LEU A 451 29.31 -20.65 -9.49
C LEU A 451 29.28 -19.63 -10.63
N GLY A 452 29.40 -18.36 -10.28
CA GLY A 452 29.23 -17.25 -11.21
C GLY A 452 29.17 -15.88 -10.54
N SER A 453 28.63 -14.90 -11.24
CA SER A 453 28.38 -13.54 -10.75
C SER A 453 26.92 -13.14 -10.93
N LEU A 454 26.36 -12.48 -9.92
CA LEU A 454 25.04 -11.86 -9.99
C LEU A 454 25.18 -10.35 -9.78
N ASN A 455 24.96 -9.57 -10.82
CA ASN A 455 25.05 -8.11 -10.79
C ASN A 455 23.65 -7.51 -10.70
N ILE A 456 23.35 -6.78 -9.63
CA ILE A 456 22.05 -6.16 -9.38
C ILE A 456 22.24 -4.65 -9.38
N LYS A 457 21.53 -3.94 -10.27
CA LYS A 457 21.55 -2.47 -10.34
C LYS A 457 20.17 -1.91 -10.05
N VAL A 458 20.04 -1.17 -8.96
CA VAL A 458 18.78 -0.59 -8.49
C VAL A 458 18.90 0.93 -8.39
N HIS A 459 18.00 1.63 -9.07
CA HIS A 459 17.93 3.09 -9.09
C HIS A 459 16.51 3.52 -8.74
N ASP A 460 16.22 3.62 -7.45
CA ASP A 460 14.89 3.83 -6.90
C ASP A 460 14.98 4.70 -5.63
N PRO A 461 14.11 5.72 -5.43
CA PRO A 461 14.01 6.42 -4.17
C PRO A 461 13.92 5.50 -2.93
N SER A 462 13.20 4.39 -3.04
CA SER A 462 13.03 3.35 -2.02
C SER A 462 13.54 2.01 -2.54
N PHE A 463 14.85 1.79 -2.45
CA PHE A 463 15.50 0.63 -3.09
C PHE A 463 15.60 -0.60 -2.17
N TYR A 464 15.60 -1.77 -2.81
CA TYR A 464 16.01 -3.04 -2.22
C TYR A 464 16.77 -3.84 -3.29
N GLY A 465 17.88 -4.49 -2.93
CA GLY A 465 18.61 -5.37 -3.86
C GLY A 465 18.09 -6.80 -3.81
N ILE A 466 18.16 -7.43 -2.63
CA ILE A 466 17.63 -8.77 -2.35
C ILE A 466 16.92 -8.72 -0.99
N GLY A 467 15.61 -8.95 -0.94
CA GLY A 467 14.87 -8.92 0.32
C GLY A 467 13.42 -8.50 0.12
N ALA A 468 12.96 -7.47 0.83
CA ALA A 468 11.58 -7.00 0.76
C ALA A 468 11.53 -5.46 0.83
N HIS A 469 10.32 -4.90 0.72
CA HIS A 469 10.11 -3.46 0.78
C HIS A 469 10.40 -2.88 2.20
N LEU A 470 10.37 -1.54 2.29
CA LEU A 470 10.68 -0.79 3.53
C LEU A 470 9.62 -0.95 4.64
N ASP A 471 8.41 -1.38 4.28
CA ASP A 471 7.28 -1.61 5.17
C ASP A 471 7.01 -3.09 5.42
N GLU A 472 7.91 -3.97 4.96
CA GLU A 472 7.74 -5.42 4.99
C GLU A 472 8.93 -6.11 5.68
N ARG A 473 8.69 -7.36 6.13
CA ARG A 473 9.75 -8.30 6.51
C ARG A 473 10.07 -9.20 5.33
N HIS A 474 11.33 -9.60 5.21
CA HIS A 474 11.70 -10.61 4.23
C HIS A 474 11.77 -11.99 4.91
N GLY A 475 11.57 -13.05 4.15
CA GLY A 475 11.71 -14.42 4.62
C GLY A 475 13.17 -14.84 4.79
N ARG A 476 13.48 -16.14 4.73
CA ARG A 476 14.87 -16.60 4.93
C ARG A 476 15.70 -16.45 3.66
N ILE A 477 16.85 -15.79 3.75
CA ILE A 477 17.78 -15.61 2.63
C ILE A 477 19.12 -16.25 2.98
N SER A 478 19.50 -17.30 2.26
CA SER A 478 20.71 -18.08 2.53
C SER A 478 21.71 -18.02 1.37
N PHE A 479 22.97 -17.72 1.70
CA PHE A 479 24.09 -17.68 0.75
C PHE A 479 25.10 -18.79 1.07
N SER A 480 25.06 -19.87 0.30
CA SER A 480 25.82 -21.09 0.58
C SER A 480 26.74 -21.52 -0.56
N ALA A 481 27.07 -20.61 -1.48
CA ALA A 481 27.83 -20.93 -2.69
C ALA A 481 28.89 -19.89 -3.06
N ASP A 482 29.80 -20.31 -3.94
CA ASP A 482 30.94 -19.53 -4.42
C ASP A 482 30.50 -18.58 -5.56
N VAL A 483 29.51 -17.73 -5.26
CA VAL A 483 28.96 -16.71 -6.17
C VAL A 483 29.50 -15.34 -5.76
N THR A 484 29.79 -14.50 -6.76
CA THR A 484 30.10 -13.08 -6.55
C THR A 484 28.85 -12.25 -6.75
N PHE A 485 28.39 -11.60 -5.69
CA PHE A 485 27.27 -10.65 -5.71
C PHE A 485 27.80 -9.24 -5.90
N VAL A 486 27.35 -8.55 -6.94
CA VAL A 486 27.68 -7.14 -7.18
C VAL A 486 26.39 -6.34 -7.11
N ILE A 487 26.21 -5.53 -6.07
CA ILE A 487 24.97 -4.76 -5.86
C ILE A 487 25.29 -3.27 -5.92
N GLU A 488 24.71 -2.58 -6.90
CA GLU A 488 24.80 -1.13 -7.05
C GLU A 488 23.43 -0.52 -6.75
N ALA A 489 23.34 0.27 -5.68
CA ALA A 489 22.10 0.87 -5.21
C ALA A 489 22.21 2.40 -5.12
N TYR A 490 21.26 3.08 -5.76
CA TYR A 490 21.16 4.54 -5.76
C TYR A 490 19.74 4.95 -5.40
N GLY A 491 19.56 5.71 -4.32
CA GLY A 491 18.23 6.06 -3.83
C GLY A 491 18.20 7.03 -2.66
N GLN A 492 17.04 7.17 -2.01
CA GLN A 492 16.92 7.96 -0.78
C GLN A 492 16.93 7.06 0.46
N PHE A 493 16.20 5.95 0.44
CA PHE A 493 16.03 5.01 1.54
C PHE A 493 16.15 3.59 1.00
N GLY A 494 16.79 2.66 1.71
CA GLY A 494 16.80 1.28 1.24
C GLY A 494 17.84 0.35 1.85
N THR A 495 17.75 -0.90 1.42
CA THR A 495 18.68 -1.98 1.78
C THR A 495 19.33 -2.57 0.52
N CYS A 496 20.60 -2.98 0.57
CA CYS A 496 21.15 -3.78 -0.54
C CYS A 496 20.77 -5.26 -0.38
N ILE A 497 20.93 -5.82 0.82
CA ILE A 497 20.45 -7.15 1.20
C ILE A 497 19.68 -7.03 2.51
N GLY A 498 18.38 -7.35 2.49
CA GLY A 498 17.47 -7.30 3.62
C GLY A 498 16.23 -6.43 3.37
N SER A 499 15.60 -5.90 4.42
CA SER A 499 14.29 -5.21 4.33
C SER A 499 14.14 -4.06 5.33
N GLY A 500 12.97 -3.43 5.34
CA GLY A 500 12.63 -2.44 6.37
C GLY A 500 12.47 -3.03 7.77
N LEU A 501 11.60 -4.03 7.90
CA LEU A 501 11.16 -4.58 9.20
C LEU A 501 11.98 -5.80 9.68
N GLY A 502 13.01 -6.20 8.93
CA GLY A 502 13.91 -7.30 9.26
C GLY A 502 13.58 -8.61 8.55
N GLY A 503 14.18 -9.70 9.03
CA GLY A 503 14.11 -11.03 8.43
C GLY A 503 15.32 -11.86 8.86
N GLU A 504 15.52 -13.01 8.22
CA GLU A 504 16.62 -13.93 8.51
C GLU A 504 17.60 -13.97 7.33
N ILE A 505 18.86 -13.61 7.57
CA ILE A 505 19.91 -13.63 6.54
C ILE A 505 21.07 -14.47 7.04
N ASP A 506 21.36 -15.55 6.32
CA ASP A 506 22.44 -16.47 6.59
C ASP A 506 23.50 -16.39 5.48
N ILE A 507 24.71 -15.91 5.79
CA ILE A 507 25.81 -15.86 4.82
C ILE A 507 26.88 -16.86 5.24
N HIS A 508 27.01 -17.96 4.50
CA HIS A 508 27.99 -19.01 4.80
C HIS A 508 29.13 -19.09 3.78
N ARG A 509 28.92 -18.56 2.56
CA ARG A 509 29.92 -18.45 1.49
C ARG A 509 29.56 -17.32 0.53
N GLY A 510 30.56 -16.86 -0.22
CA GLY A 510 30.39 -15.90 -1.33
C GLY A 510 31.30 -14.68 -1.21
N ILE A 511 31.28 -13.86 -2.27
CA ILE A 511 31.94 -12.56 -2.32
C ILE A 511 30.87 -11.50 -2.58
N PHE A 512 30.82 -10.46 -1.75
CA PHE A 512 29.80 -9.41 -1.82
C PHE A 512 30.46 -8.06 -2.07
N ASN A 513 30.23 -7.49 -3.25
CA ASN A 513 30.73 -6.17 -3.65
C ASN A 513 29.54 -5.22 -3.73
N ILE A 514 29.38 -4.35 -2.72
CA ILE A 514 28.23 -3.47 -2.58
C ILE A 514 28.66 -2.02 -2.79
N SER A 515 27.96 -1.30 -3.67
CA SER A 515 28.11 0.14 -3.86
C SER A 515 26.78 0.82 -3.56
N MET A 516 26.74 1.62 -2.49
CA MET A 516 25.51 2.25 -1.99
C MET A 516 25.66 3.76 -1.93
N ASN A 517 24.76 4.48 -2.63
CA ASN A 517 24.68 5.94 -2.59
C ASN A 517 23.25 6.37 -2.24
N CYS A 518 23.06 6.85 -1.00
CA CYS A 518 21.71 7.14 -0.50
C CYS A 518 21.66 8.13 0.65
N ASN A 519 20.48 8.67 0.97
CA ASN A 519 20.33 9.46 2.20
C ASN A 519 20.40 8.56 3.43
N ASN A 520 19.59 7.50 3.48
CA ASN A 520 19.56 6.54 4.56
C ASN A 520 19.65 5.13 3.98
N GLY A 521 20.62 4.33 4.38
CA GLY A 521 20.70 2.98 3.83
C GLY A 521 21.48 2.00 4.67
N VAL A 522 21.18 0.73 4.42
CA VAL A 522 21.80 -0.41 5.08
C VAL A 522 22.34 -1.34 3.98
N ALA A 523 23.63 -1.67 3.98
CA ALA A 523 24.15 -2.58 2.96
C ALA A 523 23.67 -4.02 3.21
N ILE A 524 23.79 -4.55 4.43
CA ILE A 524 23.26 -5.86 4.80
C ILE A 524 22.54 -5.77 6.15
N GLY A 525 21.25 -6.08 6.18
CA GLY A 525 20.42 -6.11 7.40
C GLY A 525 19.11 -5.32 7.25
N SER A 526 18.75 -4.47 8.22
CA SER A 526 17.44 -3.83 8.21
C SER A 526 17.41 -2.33 8.55
N MET A 527 16.35 -1.64 8.11
CA MET A 527 16.19 -0.21 8.40
C MET A 527 15.63 0.03 9.79
N THR A 528 14.42 -0.45 10.08
CA THR A 528 13.74 -0.20 11.35
C THR A 528 13.58 -1.46 12.20
N GLY A 529 13.69 -2.63 11.57
CA GLY A 529 13.56 -3.92 12.22
C GLY A 529 14.74 -4.34 13.08
N ASN A 530 14.53 -5.41 13.84
CA ASN A 530 15.62 -6.15 14.45
C ASN A 530 16.30 -7.03 13.40
N THR A 531 17.59 -7.22 13.57
CA THR A 531 18.44 -7.97 12.64
C THR A 531 19.30 -8.96 13.42
N ASP A 532 19.20 -10.21 13.00
CA ASP A 532 20.07 -11.32 13.42
C ASP A 532 20.85 -11.76 12.18
N LEU A 533 22.19 -11.64 12.22
CA LEU A 533 23.06 -12.00 11.10
C LEU A 533 24.15 -12.97 11.54
N ASP A 534 24.18 -14.13 10.90
CA ASP A 534 25.30 -15.06 10.97
C ASP A 534 26.08 -15.01 9.65
N ILE A 535 27.29 -14.44 9.70
CA ILE A 535 28.17 -14.24 8.54
C ILE A 535 29.46 -15.02 8.73
N ARG A 536 29.67 -16.02 7.88
CA ARG A 536 30.80 -16.93 7.92
C ARG A 536 31.46 -17.13 6.57
N TYR A 537 32.78 -17.33 6.58
CA TYR A 537 33.58 -17.78 5.43
C TYR A 537 33.37 -16.98 4.13
N CYS A 538 33.15 -15.66 4.22
CA CYS A 538 32.86 -14.81 3.07
C CYS A 538 33.78 -13.58 3.00
N GLY A 539 33.83 -12.96 1.81
CA GLY A 539 34.45 -11.65 1.60
C GLY A 539 33.40 -10.60 1.31
N ILE A 540 33.44 -9.48 2.02
CA ILE A 540 32.50 -8.36 1.84
C ILE A 540 33.32 -7.09 1.58
N GLU A 541 33.05 -6.43 0.45
CA GLU A 541 33.59 -5.13 0.09
C GLU A 541 32.45 -4.13 -0.10
N VAL A 542 32.44 -3.04 0.67
CA VAL A 542 31.38 -2.02 0.60
C VAL A 542 31.94 -0.63 0.37
N ASN A 543 31.47 0.03 -0.68
CA ASN A 543 31.68 1.46 -0.94
C ASN A 543 30.36 2.19 -0.66
N CYS A 544 30.35 3.06 0.35
CA CYS A 544 29.12 3.73 0.78
C CYS A 544 29.30 5.25 0.87
N TYR A 545 28.39 5.98 0.22
CA TYR A 545 28.20 7.41 0.40
C TYR A 545 26.78 7.64 0.93
N SER A 546 26.64 8.08 2.19
CA SER A 546 25.30 8.31 2.75
C SER A 546 25.19 9.37 3.84
N LEU A 547 24.01 9.95 4.04
CA LEU A 547 23.78 10.82 5.20
C LEU A 547 23.76 9.99 6.48
N LYS A 548 23.01 8.88 6.48
CA LYS A 548 22.95 7.90 7.56
C LYS A 548 23.15 6.49 6.99
N GLY A 549 24.27 5.87 7.31
CA GLY A 549 24.65 4.58 6.71
C GLY A 549 24.99 3.52 7.74
N THR A 550 24.42 2.33 7.59
CA THR A 550 24.87 1.11 8.27
C THR A 550 25.43 0.14 7.25
N ILE A 551 26.61 -0.43 7.45
CA ILE A 551 27.16 -1.42 6.50
C ILE A 551 26.61 -2.82 6.80
N VAL A 552 26.78 -3.32 8.02
CA VAL A 552 26.23 -4.60 8.47
C VAL A 552 25.46 -4.38 9.77
N GLY A 553 24.15 -4.67 9.78
CA GLY A 553 23.30 -4.61 10.96
C GLY A 553 22.00 -3.82 10.74
N SER A 554 21.60 -3.00 11.70
CA SER A 554 20.33 -2.26 11.63
C SER A 554 20.54 -0.74 11.64
N ARG A 555 19.60 0.06 11.13
CA ARG A 555 19.62 1.50 11.42
C ARG A 555 18.97 1.76 12.78
N ASP A 556 17.70 1.42 12.94
CA ASP A 556 16.95 1.82 14.14
C ASP A 556 16.69 0.69 15.14
N GLY A 557 16.76 -0.57 14.71
CA GLY A 557 16.46 -1.73 15.55
C GLY A 557 17.69 -2.40 16.15
N THR A 558 17.44 -3.51 16.85
CA THR A 558 18.48 -4.30 17.53
C THR A 558 19.34 -5.03 16.50
N ALA A 559 20.65 -5.08 16.73
CA ALA A 559 21.59 -5.83 15.89
C ALA A 559 22.30 -6.91 16.73
N GLU A 560 22.00 -8.17 16.46
CA GLU A 560 22.72 -9.34 16.97
C GLU A 560 23.56 -9.91 15.82
N LEU A 561 24.89 -9.81 15.93
CA LEU A 561 25.80 -10.05 14.82
C LEU A 561 26.90 -11.05 15.21
N ILE A 562 27.00 -12.14 14.45
CA ILE A 562 28.06 -13.15 14.58
C ILE A 562 28.88 -13.15 13.28
N LEU A 563 30.14 -12.72 13.37
CA LEU A 563 31.07 -12.64 12.24
C LEU A 563 32.24 -13.60 12.46
N HIS A 564 32.33 -14.67 11.67
CA HIS A 564 33.34 -15.72 11.89
C HIS A 564 34.10 -16.09 10.61
N SER A 565 35.44 -16.09 10.65
CA SER A 565 36.29 -16.44 9.51
C SER A 565 35.96 -15.65 8.24
N MET A 566 35.71 -14.36 8.37
CA MET A 566 35.29 -13.50 7.26
C MET A 566 36.27 -12.35 7.03
N SER A 567 36.17 -11.71 5.86
CA SER A 567 36.90 -10.47 5.57
C SER A 567 35.93 -9.35 5.19
N LEU A 568 36.04 -8.20 5.88
CA LEU A 568 35.27 -7.00 5.59
C LEU A 568 36.21 -5.87 5.18
N ARG A 569 36.02 -5.33 3.98
CA ARG A 569 36.62 -4.09 3.51
C ARG A 569 35.53 -3.05 3.31
N CYS A 570 35.64 -1.87 3.91
CA CYS A 570 34.71 -0.79 3.62
C CYS A 570 35.39 0.57 3.41
N SER A 571 34.83 1.34 2.48
CA SER A 571 35.15 2.74 2.25
C SER A 571 33.85 3.53 2.40
N VAL A 572 33.74 4.29 3.48
CA VAL A 572 32.47 4.91 3.89
C VAL A 572 32.64 6.40 4.11
N SER A 573 31.74 7.17 3.53
CA SER A 573 31.67 8.63 3.73
C SER A 573 30.25 9.09 4.00
N GLY A 574 30.09 10.01 4.94
CA GLY A 574 28.75 10.42 5.36
C GLY A 574 28.65 11.43 6.49
N LYS A 575 27.46 11.50 7.11
CA LYS A 575 27.20 12.34 8.29
C LYS A 575 27.09 11.51 9.58
N GLU A 576 26.30 10.43 9.54
CA GLU A 576 26.20 9.46 10.63
C GLU A 576 26.46 8.06 10.07
N THR A 577 27.42 7.32 10.64
CA THR A 577 27.84 6.05 10.06
C THR A 577 28.12 4.98 11.11
N VAL A 578 27.66 3.76 10.80
CA VAL A 578 27.97 2.54 11.54
C VAL A 578 28.51 1.51 10.54
N CYS A 579 29.70 0.96 10.77
CA CYS A 579 30.18 -0.13 9.92
C CYS A 579 29.51 -1.45 10.32
N VAL A 580 29.61 -1.85 11.58
CA VAL A 580 29.03 -3.11 12.08
C VAL A 580 28.27 -2.83 13.37
N GLY A 581 26.94 -2.97 13.33
CA GLY A 581 26.07 -2.75 14.49
C GLY A 581 24.80 -1.99 14.16
N SER A 582 24.40 -1.06 15.03
CA SER A 582 23.16 -0.29 14.89
C SER A 582 23.35 1.22 15.02
N LEU A 583 22.54 2.03 14.34
CA LEU A 583 22.60 3.48 14.52
C LEU A 583 21.90 3.90 15.83
N GLN A 584 20.67 3.43 16.06
CA GLN A 584 19.85 3.82 17.23
C GLN A 584 19.55 2.66 18.18
N GLY A 585 19.57 1.42 17.72
CA GLY A 585 19.19 0.26 18.52
C GLY A 585 20.36 -0.34 19.31
N PRO A 586 20.09 -1.21 20.30
CA PRO A 586 21.13 -1.93 21.01
C PRO A 586 21.88 -2.88 20.09
N THR A 587 23.14 -3.17 20.41
CA THR A 587 24.00 -3.97 19.56
C THR A 587 24.82 -4.97 20.36
N ASN A 588 24.88 -6.20 19.86
CA ASN A 588 25.77 -7.26 20.30
C ASN A 588 26.53 -7.80 19.09
N VAL A 589 27.86 -7.67 19.11
CA VAL A 589 28.73 -8.02 18.00
C VAL A 589 29.80 -8.97 18.51
N THR A 590 29.81 -10.18 17.97
CA THR A 590 30.87 -11.18 18.21
C THR A 590 31.65 -11.41 16.94
N ILE A 591 32.97 -11.23 17.00
CA ILE A 591 33.86 -11.32 15.86
C ILE A 591 35.00 -12.28 16.17
N GLU A 592 35.15 -13.31 15.34
CA GLU A 592 36.16 -14.34 15.51
C GLU A 592 36.90 -14.63 14.21
N ASN A 593 38.22 -14.85 14.29
CA ASN A 593 39.05 -15.35 13.19
C ASN A 593 38.96 -14.51 11.90
N SER A 594 38.74 -13.19 12.02
CA SER A 594 38.31 -12.33 10.90
C SER A 594 39.24 -11.15 10.64
N ASN A 595 39.20 -10.61 9.42
CA ASN A 595 40.03 -9.50 8.98
C ASN A 595 39.17 -8.29 8.57
N PHE A 596 39.48 -7.13 9.13
CA PHE A 596 38.76 -5.88 8.89
C PHE A 596 39.70 -4.80 8.37
N ALA A 597 39.35 -4.22 7.23
CA ALA A 597 39.99 -3.05 6.69
C ALA A 597 38.96 -1.95 6.42
N SER A 598 39.15 -0.75 6.95
CA SER A 598 38.20 0.33 6.69
C SER A 598 38.85 1.70 6.53
N ASP A 599 38.28 2.52 5.64
CA ASP A 599 38.49 3.96 5.54
C ASP A 599 37.14 4.66 5.75
N VAL A 600 36.97 5.34 6.88
CA VAL A 600 35.68 5.92 7.29
C VAL A 600 35.82 7.42 7.53
N ARG A 601 35.02 8.22 6.81
CA ARG A 601 35.00 9.69 6.91
C ARG A 601 33.57 10.18 7.16
N SER A 602 33.23 10.45 8.42
CA SER A 602 31.86 10.82 8.78
C SER A 602 31.85 11.74 9.99
N ASP A 603 30.92 12.70 10.06
CA ASP A 603 30.83 13.66 11.17
C ASP A 603 30.68 12.92 12.51
N LYS A 604 29.79 11.92 12.54
CA LYS A 604 29.52 11.04 13.68
C LYS A 604 29.66 9.59 13.26
N MET A 605 30.48 8.80 13.95
CA MET A 605 30.65 7.39 13.56
C MET A 605 31.06 6.44 14.66
N THR A 606 30.69 5.18 14.43
CA THR A 606 31.30 4.01 15.06
C THR A 606 31.65 2.95 14.02
N VAL A 607 32.76 2.22 14.21
CA VAL A 607 33.06 1.06 13.35
C VAL A 607 32.37 -0.18 13.88
N PHE A 608 32.41 -0.42 15.19
CA PHE A 608 31.79 -1.57 15.83
C PHE A 608 30.92 -1.12 17.01
N GLY A 609 29.63 -1.44 16.97
CA GLY A 609 28.69 -1.17 18.06
C GLY A 609 27.50 -0.32 17.63
N SER A 610 26.86 0.29 18.63
CA SER A 610 25.73 1.18 18.45
C SER A 610 26.17 2.65 18.56
N LEU A 611 25.75 3.51 17.63
CA LEU A 611 26.13 4.94 17.71
C LEU A 611 25.44 5.67 18.86
N TYR A 612 24.18 5.32 19.16
CA TYR A 612 23.36 6.03 20.15
C TYR A 612 22.79 5.15 21.27
N ASN A 613 23.19 3.88 21.36
CA ASN A 613 22.66 2.93 22.33
C ASN A 613 23.73 2.00 22.93
N LYS A 614 23.29 1.05 23.75
CA LYS A 614 24.17 0.04 24.37
C LYS A 614 24.90 -0.77 23.30
N SER A 615 26.20 -0.96 23.53
CA SER A 615 27.08 -1.78 22.70
C SER A 615 27.72 -2.89 23.53
N ILE A 616 27.66 -4.12 23.05
CA ILE A 616 28.47 -5.25 23.52
C ILE A 616 29.29 -5.70 22.33
N VAL A 617 30.61 -5.60 22.43
CA VAL A 617 31.53 -5.95 21.34
C VAL A 617 32.57 -6.93 21.88
N THR A 618 32.59 -8.13 21.32
CA THR A 618 33.55 -9.19 21.65
C THR A 618 34.36 -9.51 20.41
N VAL A 619 35.68 -9.40 20.51
CA VAL A 619 36.58 -9.71 19.40
C VAL A 619 37.68 -10.68 19.83
N HIS A 620 37.88 -11.73 19.04
CA HIS A 620 38.86 -12.77 19.31
C HIS A 620 39.61 -13.20 18.04
N ASN A 621 40.94 -13.25 18.08
CA ASN A 621 41.78 -13.64 16.94
C ASN A 621 41.48 -12.83 15.66
N ILE A 622 41.64 -11.52 15.75
CA ILE A 622 41.26 -10.58 14.68
C ILE A 622 42.44 -9.76 14.16
N SER A 623 42.39 -9.40 12.88
CA SER A 623 43.25 -8.37 12.29
C SER A 623 42.42 -7.16 11.89
N MET A 624 42.82 -5.97 12.35
CA MET A 624 42.16 -4.70 12.04
C MET A 624 43.15 -3.70 11.46
N ASN A 625 42.83 -3.14 10.30
CA ASN A 625 43.53 -2.01 9.70
C ASN A 625 42.54 -0.90 9.37
N ILE A 626 42.44 0.09 10.26
CA ILE A 626 41.37 1.09 10.23
C ILE A 626 41.96 2.49 10.15
N GLU A 627 41.51 3.25 9.17
CA GLU A 627 41.70 4.70 9.09
C GLU A 627 40.33 5.37 9.22
N ALA A 628 40.17 6.23 10.21
CA ALA A 628 38.88 6.86 10.50
C ALA A 628 39.03 8.34 10.84
N GLY A 629 38.03 9.14 10.50
CA GLY A 629 37.99 10.56 10.82
C GLY A 629 36.59 11.14 10.94
N GLY A 630 36.36 11.93 11.99
CA GLY A 630 35.07 12.58 12.27
C GLY A 630 35.14 13.62 13.38
N GLN A 631 34.07 14.38 13.60
CA GLN A 631 33.97 15.28 14.76
C GLN A 631 33.70 14.48 16.04
N GLU A 632 32.75 13.54 15.98
CA GLU A 632 32.36 12.66 17.08
C GLU A 632 32.53 11.19 16.65
N ALA A 633 33.75 10.67 16.74
CA ALA A 633 34.09 9.35 16.21
C ALA A 633 34.71 8.41 17.25
N TYR A 634 34.20 7.19 17.33
CA TYR A 634 34.79 6.06 18.04
C TYR A 634 35.03 4.90 17.08
N ILE A 635 36.05 4.08 17.30
CA ILE A 635 36.16 2.81 16.57
C ILE A 635 35.21 1.78 17.16
N ILE A 636 35.07 1.77 18.49
CA ILE A 636 34.29 0.77 19.23
C ILE A 636 33.34 1.47 20.20
N GLY A 637 32.07 1.08 20.19
CA GLY A 637 31.02 1.66 21.03
C GLY A 637 30.25 2.78 20.34
N GLY A 638 29.93 3.85 21.07
CA GLY A 638 28.99 4.87 20.65
C GLY A 638 29.12 6.21 21.35
N LEU A 639 28.35 7.19 20.89
CA LEU A 639 28.25 8.52 21.49
C LEU A 639 27.39 8.51 22.75
N ASN A 640 26.34 7.67 22.74
CA ASN A 640 25.44 7.48 23.87
C ASN A 640 25.31 5.98 24.18
N GLY A 641 25.03 5.65 25.44
CA GLY A 641 24.83 4.27 25.90
C GLY A 641 26.09 3.61 26.43
N ASN A 642 25.92 2.61 27.29
CA ASN A 642 27.04 1.89 27.89
C ASN A 642 27.68 0.96 26.86
N THR A 643 29.01 0.91 26.86
CA THR A 643 29.79 0.06 25.96
C THR A 643 30.58 -0.95 26.78
N VAL A 644 30.39 -2.23 26.49
CA VAL A 644 31.24 -3.33 26.94
C VAL A 644 32.10 -3.78 25.78
N PHE A 645 33.41 -3.81 25.98
CA PHE A 645 34.36 -4.23 24.96
C PHE A 645 35.34 -5.26 25.52
N ASP A 646 35.30 -6.46 24.95
CA ASP A 646 36.24 -7.55 25.23
C ASP A 646 37.06 -7.87 23.98
N CYS A 647 38.38 -7.80 24.11
CA CYS A 647 39.32 -8.01 23.03
C CYS A 647 40.44 -8.96 23.44
N THR A 648 40.59 -10.06 22.72
CA THR A 648 41.63 -11.05 22.93
C THR A 648 42.29 -11.45 21.61
N GLU A 649 43.61 -11.68 21.63
CA GLU A 649 44.38 -12.11 20.45
C GLU A 649 44.21 -11.20 19.21
N ALA A 650 44.36 -9.88 19.37
CA ALA A 650 44.12 -8.93 18.30
C ALA A 650 45.39 -8.28 17.72
N ASP A 651 45.43 -8.08 16.41
CA ASP A 651 46.42 -7.25 15.71
C ASP A 651 45.73 -6.01 15.14
N MET A 652 45.83 -4.88 15.84
CA MET A 652 45.15 -3.64 15.52
C MET A 652 46.13 -2.57 15.06
N LYS A 653 45.94 -2.11 13.83
CA LYS A 653 46.54 -0.89 13.30
C LYS A 653 45.45 0.13 13.05
N ILE A 654 45.38 1.15 13.90
CA ILE A 654 44.28 2.13 13.91
C ILE A 654 44.85 3.54 13.83
N VAL A 655 44.31 4.35 12.91
CA VAL A 655 44.54 5.80 12.83
C VAL A 655 43.19 6.49 12.91
N LEU A 656 42.95 7.22 14.00
CA LEU A 656 41.71 7.95 14.25
C LEU A 656 42.00 9.45 14.40
N ASN A 657 41.24 10.28 13.68
CA ASN A 657 41.14 11.71 13.95
C ASN A 657 39.74 12.02 14.45
N SER A 658 39.59 12.40 15.72
CA SER A 658 38.31 12.57 16.39
C SER A 658 38.34 13.76 17.35
N GLY A 659 37.19 14.38 17.61
CA GLY A 659 37.04 15.31 18.73
C GLY A 659 37.26 14.64 20.09
N PHE A 660 37.18 13.29 20.15
CA PHE A 660 37.52 12.50 21.31
C PHE A 660 38.98 12.04 21.28
N ASN A 661 39.59 11.93 22.47
CA ASN A 661 40.96 11.44 22.65
C ASN A 661 41.01 9.94 22.96
N SER A 662 40.03 9.16 22.52
CA SER A 662 39.94 7.71 22.72
C SER A 662 39.36 7.04 21.47
N ILE A 663 39.71 5.77 21.25
CA ILE A 663 39.10 4.97 20.19
C ILE A 663 37.84 4.21 20.64
N THR A 664 37.55 4.20 21.95
CA THR A 664 36.38 3.51 22.51
C THR A 664 35.69 4.35 23.58
N SER A 665 34.38 4.18 23.71
CA SER A 665 33.56 4.71 24.81
C SER A 665 33.52 3.80 26.04
N ALA A 666 34.05 2.56 25.97
CA ALA A 666 34.13 1.65 27.11
C ALA A 666 35.13 2.17 28.18
N GLN A 667 34.81 1.98 29.46
CA GLN A 667 35.62 2.46 30.58
C GLN A 667 35.63 1.45 31.75
N GLY A 668 36.70 1.49 32.56
CA GLY A 668 36.78 0.70 33.79
C GLY A 668 36.68 -0.80 33.53
N ASP A 669 35.81 -1.48 34.29
CA ASP A 669 35.60 -2.93 34.21
C ASP A 669 34.89 -3.37 32.91
N ASP A 670 34.29 -2.43 32.16
CA ASP A 670 33.63 -2.70 30.88
C ASP A 670 34.64 -2.74 29.69
N LEU A 671 35.94 -2.53 29.94
CA LEU A 671 37.01 -2.59 28.94
C LEU A 671 38.02 -3.69 29.30
N VAL A 672 37.98 -4.80 28.57
CA VAL A 672 38.91 -5.92 28.72
C VAL A 672 39.77 -6.03 27.47
N VAL A 673 41.08 -5.97 27.65
CA VAL A 673 42.07 -6.03 26.56
C VAL A 673 43.14 -7.05 26.92
N GLY A 674 43.21 -8.13 26.15
CA GLY A 674 44.15 -9.23 26.28
C GLY A 674 45.36 -9.11 25.35
N ASP A 675 46.05 -10.23 25.15
CA ASP A 675 47.26 -10.32 24.35
C ASP A 675 47.03 -9.88 22.90
N GLY A 676 48.00 -9.17 22.31
CA GLY A 676 47.86 -8.63 20.96
C GLY A 676 48.95 -7.64 20.58
N ARG A 677 48.88 -7.14 19.34
CA ARG A 677 49.71 -6.06 18.82
C ARG A 677 48.83 -4.85 18.56
N TYR A 678 49.06 -3.76 19.29
CA TYR A 678 48.25 -2.56 19.20
C TYR A 678 49.09 -1.37 18.71
N GLN A 679 48.90 -0.96 17.46
CA GLN A 679 49.51 0.23 16.85
C GLN A 679 48.41 1.26 16.60
N ILE A 680 48.13 2.06 17.63
CA ILE A 680 46.99 2.99 17.62
C ILE A 680 47.49 4.43 17.68
N ARG A 681 46.99 5.25 16.76
CA ARG A 681 47.20 6.70 16.76
C ARG A 681 45.87 7.43 16.81
N VAL A 682 45.74 8.35 17.77
CA VAL A 682 44.57 9.24 17.90
C VAL A 682 45.07 10.68 17.80
N ASN A 683 44.50 11.46 16.88
CA ASN A 683 44.86 12.86 16.66
C ASN A 683 46.37 13.09 16.47
N GLY A 684 47.02 12.17 15.75
CA GLY A 684 48.46 12.21 15.46
C GLY A 684 49.38 11.74 16.61
N GLN A 685 48.84 11.38 17.78
CA GLN A 685 49.60 10.89 18.93
C GLN A 685 49.43 9.39 19.12
N ASN A 686 50.46 8.70 19.61
CA ASN A 686 50.33 7.29 19.96
C ASN A 686 49.37 7.13 21.14
N PHE A 687 48.38 6.25 21.01
CA PHE A 687 47.38 5.95 22.03
C PHE A 687 47.62 4.55 22.59
N ARG A 688 47.44 4.39 23.91
CA ARG A 688 47.49 3.07 24.56
C ARG A 688 46.08 2.69 25.01
N LEU A 689 45.65 1.50 24.58
CA LEU A 689 44.33 0.97 24.88
C LEU A 689 44.14 0.62 26.37
N ILE A 690 45.23 0.35 27.08
CA ILE A 690 45.26 0.03 28.50
C ILE A 690 46.03 1.14 29.22
N PRO A 691 45.49 1.75 30.29
CA PRO A 691 46.26 2.65 31.16
C PRO A 691 47.46 1.90 31.79
N GLU A 692 48.61 2.56 31.95
CA GLU A 692 49.70 1.97 32.76
C GLU A 692 49.19 1.68 34.18
N LYS A 693 49.38 0.44 34.66
CA LYS A 693 49.07 0.03 36.03
C LYS A 693 49.91 0.77 37.06
#